data_AF-A0A4S4AUN8-F1
#
_entry.id   AF-A0A4S4AUN8-F1
#
_cell.length_a   1.000
_cell.length_b   1.000
_cell.length_c   1.000
_cell.angle_alpha   90.00
_cell.angle_beta   90.00
_cell.angle_gamma   90.00
#
_symmetry.space_group_name_H-M   'P 1'
#
loop_
_entity.id
_entity.type
_entity.pdbx_description
1 polymer ?
#
loop_
_entity_poly.entity_id
_entity_poly.type
_entity_poly.pdbx_seq_one_letter_code
_entity_poly.pdbx_strand_id
1 'polypeptide(L)'
;MRPLRLSRLLFVRSLLAAVATFVTVYPLVILWLMPQADREIEHRQLLLGRAIVEQVQAHLAGPAFTLEGMARALDTGRRSDPAFVYAMLDSFLEHPGSFSSLYLIDDGGRVIAAGLPPARRGMRADLVGLDLSAHPLWRAAHESAGLIWTDAFLSTVEGGFTVAAARRSGGHTLIGELAFDPLFGRLSGAEPSENGLRILLLDRRGRTLSDSRGELRARQQDFGQHEFIRHPARFTGQVVYFDFEGEAMLGTVATVPDLNWRVLVMRPEAEAYRPVHIANVILVGGLVAAILIALLGAAVQARYFGRQFRRLSAFAGAVGEGRYEMAWNPSRVTELNELAASFERMSQSIRAREQELAASQVAYRELVESTTELVVRLDADWRLTYANPAVCRLLGAEEADLTGRPLGRWLCFDDESWQRDLFAELSAGADSVQFECPMQDNTGKTHRVAWTLHTGRDDSGARRYGAIGRDISDRWEAGEALRRSEERLRATLDAATTVAIQWYDAQGRVLYWNPGSALLYGYRPDEALGRTVESLGLFDAEVLCAFHAMLERLDADGATEGPMELAVRTRGGEQRHTLMTSFSIPAREGGRYFVSMDIDITDRREAAERLRELNETLEARVAERTADLHRSNEELGAALAELQRAQEELLRAEKMAALGALVAGVAHELGTPLGNSLMAANTVADHTRALRRELEGGLRRSTLDQYLADTESGTHIIERNLERASELVTSFRQVAVDQSSSQRRAFLLDEVVEEIALTLRPSFKHQPWTFETEVESGLRLDSYPGPLGQVIANLVTNATVHAFEGRADGTVKVSGRADGDGAVIIEVRDDGRGIPAEMQRRIFDPFFTTRMGQGGSGLGLHIVQNLVSNLLGGTVVVDSRPGGGTCMRVRIPREAPHPKRDEAESPPQAMV
;
A
#
# COMPACT_ATOMS: atom_id res chain seq x y z
N MET A 1 2.51 -43.66 -27.05
CA MET A 1 2.86 -42.26 -26.68
C MET A 1 3.93 -42.31 -25.59
N ARG A 2 5.05 -41.59 -25.71
CA ARG A 2 6.06 -41.54 -24.64
C ARG A 2 5.51 -40.72 -23.47
N PRO A 3 5.58 -41.19 -22.21
CA PRO A 3 5.10 -40.43 -21.06
C PRO A 3 5.91 -39.13 -20.92
N LEU A 4 5.20 -37.99 -20.90
CA LEU A 4 5.79 -36.69 -20.67
C LEU A 4 6.14 -36.55 -19.18
N ARG A 5 7.30 -35.95 -18.88
CA ARG A 5 7.65 -35.57 -17.50
C ARG A 5 6.61 -34.57 -16.98
N LEU A 6 6.13 -34.74 -15.76
CA LEU A 6 5.12 -33.89 -15.10
C LEU A 6 5.44 -32.38 -15.25
N SER A 7 6.71 -32.00 -15.13
CA SER A 7 7.17 -30.62 -15.27
C SER A 7 6.91 -30.02 -16.66
N ARG A 8 7.00 -30.83 -17.73
CA ARG A 8 6.70 -30.39 -19.11
C ARG A 8 5.20 -30.21 -19.32
N LEU A 9 4.39 -31.11 -18.76
CA LEU A 9 2.93 -31.03 -18.86
C LEU A 9 2.38 -29.76 -18.19
N LEU A 10 2.84 -29.47 -16.97
CA LEU A 10 2.44 -28.28 -16.21
C LEU A 10 2.84 -26.98 -16.93
N PHE A 11 4.05 -26.95 -17.50
CA PHE A 11 4.52 -25.79 -18.27
C PHE A 11 3.66 -25.55 -19.52
N VAL A 12 3.37 -26.59 -20.31
CA VAL A 12 2.54 -26.46 -21.52
C VAL A 12 1.13 -25.97 -21.20
N ARG A 13 0.50 -26.48 -20.13
CA ARG A 13 -0.82 -26.00 -19.69
C ARG A 13 -0.80 -24.52 -19.29
N SER A 14 0.23 -24.10 -18.56
CA SER A 14 0.37 -22.71 -18.12
C SER A 14 0.61 -21.77 -19.31
N LEU A 15 1.40 -22.22 -20.30
CA LEU A 15 1.62 -21.49 -21.55
C LEU A 15 0.34 -21.31 -22.36
N LEU A 16 -0.47 -22.37 -22.48
CA LEU A 16 -1.76 -22.29 -23.18
C LEU A 16 -2.73 -21.31 -22.49
N ALA A 17 -2.78 -21.32 -21.16
CA ALA A 17 -3.61 -20.38 -20.41
C ALA A 17 -3.17 -18.91 -20.59
N ALA A 18 -1.86 -18.66 -20.56
CA ALA A 18 -1.29 -17.34 -20.81
C ALA A 18 -1.61 -16.81 -22.21
N VAL A 19 -1.42 -17.65 -23.25
CA VAL A 19 -1.73 -17.29 -24.63
C VAL A 19 -3.23 -17.04 -24.81
N ALA A 20 -4.08 -17.89 -24.24
CA ALA A 20 -5.53 -17.69 -24.30
C ALA A 20 -5.95 -16.34 -23.68
N THR A 21 -5.33 -15.96 -22.55
CA THR A 21 -5.58 -14.67 -21.89
C THR A 21 -5.18 -13.50 -22.79
N PHE A 22 -4.01 -13.57 -23.44
CA PHE A 22 -3.56 -12.54 -24.38
C PHE A 22 -4.54 -12.35 -25.54
N VAL A 23 -4.92 -13.46 -26.18
CA VAL A 23 -5.78 -13.47 -27.38
C VAL A 23 -7.20 -12.99 -27.09
N THR A 24 -7.65 -13.06 -25.83
CA THR A 24 -9.00 -12.65 -25.43
C THR A 24 -9.04 -11.23 -24.87
N VAL A 25 -8.14 -10.90 -23.94
CA VAL A 25 -8.17 -9.62 -23.22
C VAL A 25 -7.71 -8.46 -24.10
N TYR A 26 -6.63 -8.64 -24.87
CA TYR A 26 -6.08 -7.54 -25.67
C TYR A 26 -7.06 -7.00 -26.73
N PRO A 27 -7.71 -7.84 -27.55
CA PRO A 27 -8.70 -7.36 -28.52
C PRO A 27 -9.91 -6.72 -27.84
N LEU A 28 -10.36 -7.24 -26.70
CA LEU A 28 -11.49 -6.68 -25.96
C LEU A 28 -11.20 -5.26 -25.47
N VAL A 29 -10.00 -5.05 -24.90
CA VAL A 29 -9.56 -3.73 -24.44
C VAL A 29 -9.42 -2.77 -25.61
N ILE A 30 -8.83 -3.20 -26.74
CA ILE A 30 -8.71 -2.34 -27.94
C ILE A 30 -10.08 -1.97 -28.50
N LEU A 31 -11.00 -2.93 -28.63
CA LEU A 31 -12.35 -2.69 -29.14
C LEU A 31 -13.13 -1.70 -28.28
N TRP A 32 -12.81 -1.62 -26.98
CA TRP A 32 -13.42 -0.67 -26.06
C TRP A 32 -12.72 0.69 -26.01
N LEU A 33 -11.39 0.71 -26.07
CA LEU A 33 -10.58 1.92 -25.91
C LEU A 33 -10.54 2.79 -27.19
N MET A 34 -10.45 2.17 -28.36
CA MET A 34 -10.31 2.91 -29.63
C MET A 34 -11.47 3.88 -29.89
N PRO A 35 -12.76 3.49 -29.75
CA PRO A 35 -13.87 4.41 -29.98
C PRO A 35 -13.90 5.59 -28.99
N GLN A 36 -13.36 5.43 -27.78
CA GLN A 36 -13.27 6.51 -26.80
C GLN A 36 -12.14 7.48 -27.17
N ALA A 37 -11.00 6.95 -27.57
CA ALA A 37 -9.87 7.74 -28.03
C ALA A 37 -10.23 8.58 -29.26
N ASP A 38 -10.92 7.98 -30.24
CA ASP A 38 -11.39 8.69 -31.45
C ASP A 38 -12.28 9.88 -31.08
N ARG A 39 -13.29 9.67 -30.22
CA ARG A 39 -14.20 10.74 -29.78
C ARG A 39 -13.50 11.86 -29.04
N GLU A 40 -12.54 11.53 -28.17
CA GLU A 40 -11.77 12.53 -27.42
C GLU A 40 -10.86 13.35 -28.34
N ILE A 41 -10.18 12.68 -29.28
CA ILE A 41 -9.33 13.30 -30.30
C ILE A 41 -10.17 14.26 -31.17
N GLU A 42 -11.34 13.82 -31.62
CA GLU A 42 -12.26 14.65 -32.42
C GLU A 42 -12.79 15.84 -31.62
N HIS A 43 -13.23 15.61 -30.38
CA HIS A 43 -13.77 16.66 -29.52
C HIS A 43 -12.73 17.77 -29.25
N ARG A 44 -11.50 17.40 -28.90
CA ARG A 44 -10.40 18.35 -28.71
C ARG A 44 -10.10 19.14 -29.98
N GLN A 45 -10.07 18.49 -31.14
CA GLN A 45 -9.83 19.17 -32.41
C GLN A 45 -10.90 20.24 -32.69
N LEU A 46 -12.17 19.91 -32.46
CA LEU A 46 -13.29 20.83 -32.66
C LEU A 46 -13.24 22.03 -31.70
N LEU A 47 -12.91 21.78 -30.43
CA LEU A 47 -12.74 22.84 -29.44
C LEU A 47 -11.61 23.80 -29.82
N LEU A 48 -10.47 23.28 -30.28
CA LEU A 48 -9.36 24.08 -30.78
C LEU A 48 -9.80 24.96 -31.97
N GLY A 49 -10.47 24.38 -32.96
CA GLY A 49 -10.97 25.13 -34.12
C GLY A 49 -11.90 26.30 -33.72
N ARG A 50 -12.80 26.06 -32.77
CA ARG A 50 -13.70 27.09 -32.24
C ARG A 50 -12.97 28.18 -31.47
N ALA A 51 -12.05 27.80 -30.58
CA ALA A 51 -11.27 28.74 -29.78
C ALA A 51 -10.43 29.69 -30.66
N ILE A 52 -9.81 29.15 -31.72
CA ILE A 52 -9.04 29.98 -32.66
C ILE A 52 -9.95 30.96 -33.42
N VAL A 53 -11.14 30.55 -33.85
CA VAL A 53 -12.08 31.49 -34.50
C VAL A 53 -12.52 32.60 -33.54
N GLU A 54 -12.88 32.25 -32.31
CA GLU A 54 -13.26 33.23 -31.29
C GLU A 54 -12.13 34.24 -31.02
N GLN A 55 -10.86 33.77 -31.00
CA GLN A 55 -9.69 34.63 -30.84
C GLN A 55 -9.45 35.54 -32.06
N VAL A 56 -9.61 35.02 -33.28
CA VAL A 56 -9.51 35.82 -34.52
C VAL A 56 -10.61 36.89 -34.56
N GLN A 57 -11.84 36.55 -34.19
CA GLN A 57 -12.95 37.51 -34.09
C GLN A 57 -12.69 38.59 -33.05
N ALA A 58 -12.24 38.22 -31.86
CA ALA A 58 -11.91 39.18 -30.81
C ALA A 58 -10.81 40.16 -31.26
N HIS A 59 -9.83 39.68 -32.02
CA HIS A 59 -8.77 40.53 -32.56
C HIS A 59 -9.28 41.52 -33.62
N LEU A 60 -10.27 41.13 -34.42
CA LEU A 60 -10.86 42.00 -35.45
C LEU A 60 -11.88 43.00 -34.86
N ALA A 61 -12.56 42.63 -33.77
CA ALA A 61 -13.59 43.45 -33.14
C ALA A 61 -13.04 44.75 -32.54
N GLY A 62 -11.83 44.73 -31.96
CA GLY A 62 -11.19 45.92 -31.37
C GLY A 62 -10.91 47.03 -32.40
N PRO A 63 -10.18 46.75 -33.49
CA PRO A 63 -9.96 47.69 -34.58
C PRO A 63 -11.27 48.17 -35.22
N ALA A 64 -12.23 47.27 -35.46
CA ALA A 64 -13.55 47.62 -35.97
C ALA A 64 -14.27 48.67 -35.10
N PHE A 65 -14.35 48.42 -33.79
CA PHE A 65 -14.96 49.34 -32.84
C PHE A 65 -14.24 50.70 -32.81
N THR A 66 -12.91 50.68 -32.91
CA THR A 66 -12.08 51.89 -32.95
C THR A 66 -12.36 52.71 -34.23
N LEU A 67 -12.42 52.06 -35.40
CA LEU A 67 -12.72 52.74 -36.67
C LEU A 67 -14.11 53.39 -36.65
N GLU A 68 -15.11 52.71 -36.06
CA GLU A 68 -16.45 53.26 -35.90
C GLU A 68 -16.48 54.46 -34.95
N GLY A 69 -15.74 54.40 -33.83
CA GLY A 69 -15.58 55.52 -32.92
C GLY A 69 -14.93 56.74 -33.60
N MET A 70 -13.89 56.50 -34.40
CA MET A 70 -13.21 57.55 -35.17
C MET A 70 -14.11 58.19 -36.22
N ALA A 71 -14.87 57.38 -36.96
CA ALA A 71 -15.84 57.87 -37.94
C ALA A 71 -16.87 58.82 -37.28
N ARG A 72 -17.37 58.46 -36.08
CA ARG A 72 -18.29 59.31 -35.29
C ARG A 72 -17.62 60.57 -34.74
N ALA A 73 -16.36 60.50 -34.33
CA ALA A 73 -15.60 61.66 -33.84
C ALA A 73 -15.34 62.68 -34.97
N LEU A 74 -15.03 62.20 -36.17
CA LEU A 74 -14.90 63.03 -37.37
C LEU A 74 -16.23 63.70 -37.75
N ASP A 75 -17.36 63.06 -37.45
CA ASP A 75 -18.66 63.67 -37.68
C ASP A 75 -18.94 64.89 -36.78
N THR A 76 -18.32 64.97 -35.60
CA THR A 76 -18.61 65.98 -34.56
C THR A 76 -17.54 67.06 -34.36
N GLY A 77 -16.32 66.89 -34.91
CA GLY A 77 -15.17 67.78 -34.67
C GLY A 77 -14.94 68.93 -35.67
N ARG A 78 -13.95 69.79 -35.38
CA ARG A 78 -13.42 70.83 -36.30
C ARG A 78 -12.70 70.17 -37.49
N ARG A 79 -13.44 69.88 -38.55
CA ARG A 79 -12.95 69.18 -39.76
C ARG A 79 -11.92 69.95 -40.60
N SER A 80 -11.74 71.24 -40.34
CA SER A 80 -10.98 72.17 -41.20
C SER A 80 -9.51 72.34 -40.82
N ASP A 81 -9.03 71.72 -39.72
CA ASP A 81 -7.63 71.80 -39.29
C ASP A 81 -6.88 70.49 -39.61
N PRO A 82 -6.00 70.47 -40.63
CA PRO A 82 -5.23 69.29 -40.99
C PRO A 82 -4.34 68.77 -39.86
N ALA A 83 -3.80 69.66 -39.01
CA ALA A 83 -2.91 69.26 -37.91
C ALA A 83 -3.65 68.43 -36.86
N PHE A 84 -4.89 68.80 -36.56
CA PHE A 84 -5.77 68.04 -35.66
C PHE A 84 -6.13 66.66 -36.24
N VAL A 85 -6.44 66.58 -37.54
CA VAL A 85 -6.76 65.31 -38.20
C VAL A 85 -5.56 64.36 -38.21
N TYR A 86 -4.35 64.86 -38.51
CA TYR A 86 -3.14 64.02 -38.47
C TYR A 86 -2.82 63.55 -37.04
N ALA A 87 -2.89 64.44 -36.05
CA ALA A 87 -2.64 64.07 -34.65
C ALA A 87 -3.65 63.04 -34.14
N MET A 88 -4.93 63.17 -34.53
CA MET A 88 -5.96 62.19 -34.25
C MET A 88 -5.61 60.84 -34.89
N LEU A 89 -5.42 60.79 -36.21
CA LEU A 89 -5.12 59.54 -36.92
C LEU A 89 -3.84 58.86 -36.38
N ASP A 90 -2.80 59.62 -36.07
CA ASP A 90 -1.52 59.09 -35.56
C ASP A 90 -1.64 58.54 -34.14
N SER A 91 -2.37 59.21 -33.25
CA SER A 91 -2.54 58.76 -31.86
C SER A 91 -3.23 57.39 -31.75
N PHE A 92 -4.14 57.07 -32.69
CA PHE A 92 -4.80 55.76 -32.71
C PHE A 92 -3.90 54.62 -33.17
N LEU A 93 -2.84 54.93 -33.93
CA LEU A 93 -1.85 53.94 -34.39
C LEU A 93 -0.80 53.62 -33.32
N GLU A 94 -0.77 54.36 -32.20
CA GLU A 94 0.20 54.14 -31.10
C GLU A 94 -0.21 52.98 -30.16
N HIS A 95 -1.42 52.43 -30.32
CA HIS A 95 -1.92 51.33 -29.49
C HIS A 95 -1.59 49.94 -30.09
N PRO A 96 -1.05 48.99 -29.30
CA PRO A 96 -0.71 47.65 -29.80
C PRO A 96 -1.94 46.84 -30.26
N GLY A 97 -2.01 46.51 -31.55
CA GLY A 97 -3.15 45.78 -32.14
C GLY A 97 -4.19 46.66 -32.82
N SER A 98 -3.91 47.96 -32.97
CA SER A 98 -4.65 48.87 -33.86
C SER A 98 -4.33 48.60 -35.34
N PHE A 99 -5.02 49.33 -36.23
CA PHE A 99 -4.64 49.42 -37.64
C PHE A 99 -3.16 49.81 -37.79
N SER A 100 -2.56 49.36 -38.88
CA SER A 100 -1.18 49.63 -39.27
C SER A 100 -1.07 50.93 -40.07
N SER A 101 -2.11 51.29 -40.81
CA SER A 101 -2.25 52.59 -41.49
C SER A 101 -3.72 53.03 -41.52
N LEU A 102 -3.96 54.34 -41.56
CA LEU A 102 -5.31 54.92 -41.63
C LEU A 102 -5.37 55.98 -42.72
N TYR A 103 -6.41 55.96 -43.55
CA TYR A 103 -6.64 56.92 -44.62
C TYR A 103 -8.00 57.56 -44.47
N LEU A 104 -8.03 58.88 -44.57
CA LEU A 104 -9.25 59.65 -44.70
C LEU A 104 -9.40 60.06 -46.17
N ILE A 105 -10.51 59.69 -46.79
CA ILE A 105 -10.78 59.87 -48.20
C ILE A 105 -12.02 60.75 -48.36
N ASP A 106 -12.02 61.68 -49.31
CA ASP A 106 -13.20 62.49 -49.64
C ASP A 106 -14.24 61.71 -50.49
N ASP A 107 -15.41 62.32 -50.71
CA ASP A 107 -16.47 61.80 -51.58
C ASP A 107 -16.07 61.71 -53.07
N GLY A 108 -14.93 62.29 -53.46
CA GLY A 108 -14.33 62.16 -54.79
C GLY A 108 -13.36 60.99 -54.91
N GLY A 109 -13.08 60.28 -53.81
CA GLY A 109 -12.13 59.17 -53.75
C GLY A 109 -10.68 59.58 -53.52
N ARG A 110 -10.37 60.85 -53.23
CA ARG A 110 -8.99 61.29 -52.98
C ARG A 110 -8.63 61.23 -51.50
N VAL A 111 -7.43 60.73 -51.20
CA VAL A 111 -6.89 60.72 -49.83
C VAL A 111 -6.59 62.14 -49.38
N ILE A 112 -7.28 62.63 -48.34
CA ILE A 112 -7.10 63.96 -47.77
C ILE A 112 -6.23 63.96 -46.51
N ALA A 113 -6.16 62.83 -45.80
CA ALA A 113 -5.23 62.64 -44.68
C ALA A 113 -4.83 61.17 -44.54
N ALA A 114 -3.61 60.92 -44.04
CA ALA A 114 -3.10 59.58 -43.78
C ALA A 114 -2.36 59.52 -42.44
N GLY A 115 -2.86 58.69 -41.51
CA GLY A 115 -2.18 58.32 -40.28
C GLY A 115 -1.16 57.22 -40.55
N LEU A 116 0.06 57.37 -40.04
CA LEU A 116 1.13 56.40 -40.23
C LEU A 116 1.96 56.24 -38.95
N PRO A 117 2.47 55.02 -38.67
CA PRO A 117 3.35 54.78 -37.54
C PRO A 117 4.64 55.61 -37.68
N PRO A 118 5.32 55.97 -36.57
CA PRO A 118 6.45 56.90 -36.57
C PRO A 118 7.53 56.60 -37.62
N ALA A 119 7.83 55.32 -37.85
CA ALA A 119 8.83 54.86 -38.82
C ALA A 119 8.47 55.14 -40.29
N ARG A 120 7.18 55.32 -40.62
CA ARG A 120 6.69 55.46 -41.99
C ARG A 120 6.06 56.83 -42.29
N ARG A 121 6.02 57.75 -41.31
CA ARG A 121 5.43 59.09 -41.50
C ARG A 121 6.05 59.88 -42.67
N GLY A 122 7.28 59.56 -43.09
CA GLY A 122 7.92 60.13 -44.28
C GLY A 122 7.17 59.86 -45.60
N MET A 123 6.39 58.79 -45.69
CA MET A 123 5.59 58.44 -46.88
C MET A 123 4.27 59.22 -46.98
N ARG A 124 3.90 59.99 -45.96
CA ARG A 124 2.61 60.70 -45.90
C ARG A 124 2.40 61.63 -47.08
N ALA A 125 3.45 62.32 -47.53
CA ALA A 125 3.38 63.26 -48.65
C ALA A 125 3.04 62.56 -49.97
N ASP A 126 3.43 61.29 -50.14
CA ASP A 126 3.19 60.51 -51.35
C ASP A 126 1.78 59.89 -51.38
N LEU A 127 1.13 59.75 -50.21
CA LEU A 127 -0.19 59.15 -50.06
C LEU A 127 -1.32 60.17 -50.14
N VAL A 128 -1.09 61.41 -49.68
CA VAL A 128 -2.09 62.48 -49.73
C VAL A 128 -2.28 62.95 -51.17
N GLY A 129 -3.52 63.00 -51.65
CA GLY A 129 -3.89 63.32 -53.02
C GLY A 129 -4.04 62.11 -53.95
N LEU A 130 -3.68 60.90 -53.48
CA LEU A 130 -3.87 59.64 -54.20
C LEU A 130 -5.37 59.40 -54.47
N ASP A 131 -5.70 59.03 -55.71
CA ASP A 131 -7.07 58.73 -56.12
C ASP A 131 -7.37 57.23 -55.90
N LEU A 132 -8.24 56.97 -54.93
CA LEU A 132 -8.77 55.66 -54.54
C LEU A 132 -10.24 55.49 -54.94
N SER A 133 -10.81 56.33 -55.82
CA SER A 133 -12.20 56.19 -56.33
C SER A 133 -12.43 54.86 -57.08
N ALA A 134 -11.38 54.31 -57.68
CA ALA A 134 -11.38 53.00 -58.31
C ALA A 134 -11.18 51.84 -57.32
N HIS A 135 -10.83 52.14 -56.06
CA HIS A 135 -10.53 51.12 -55.06
C HIS A 135 -11.83 50.40 -54.62
N PRO A 136 -11.86 49.06 -54.63
CA PRO A 136 -13.06 48.28 -54.30
C PRO A 136 -13.68 48.62 -52.94
N LEU A 137 -12.87 48.92 -51.92
CA LEU A 137 -13.37 49.34 -50.61
C LEU A 137 -14.16 50.62 -50.62
N TRP A 138 -13.63 51.61 -51.32
CA TRP A 138 -14.21 52.93 -51.31
C TRP A 138 -15.59 52.89 -51.94
N ARG A 139 -15.73 52.15 -53.06
CA ARG A 139 -17.03 51.89 -53.70
C ARG A 139 -17.99 51.13 -52.80
N ALA A 140 -17.52 50.03 -52.19
CA ALA A 140 -18.35 49.25 -51.29
C ALA A 140 -18.84 50.08 -50.09
N ALA A 141 -17.97 50.92 -49.51
CA ALA A 141 -18.28 51.82 -48.41
C ALA A 141 -19.23 52.96 -48.80
N HIS A 142 -19.33 53.28 -50.08
CA HIS A 142 -20.31 54.24 -50.61
C HIS A 142 -21.70 53.61 -50.82
N GLU A 143 -21.76 52.31 -51.05
CA GLU A 143 -23.01 51.56 -51.26
C GLU A 143 -23.64 51.06 -49.96
N SER A 144 -22.87 50.97 -48.86
CA SER A 144 -23.34 50.42 -47.59
C SER A 144 -23.12 51.40 -46.42
N ALA A 145 -24.12 51.47 -45.54
CA ALA A 145 -24.10 52.30 -44.33
C ALA A 145 -23.38 51.62 -43.14
N GLY A 146 -22.77 50.45 -43.35
CA GLY A 146 -22.09 49.60 -42.37
C GLY A 146 -20.56 49.75 -42.37
N LEU A 147 -19.89 49.14 -41.38
CA LEU A 147 -18.45 48.85 -41.49
C LEU A 147 -18.27 47.75 -42.54
N ILE A 148 -17.27 47.89 -43.42
CA ILE A 148 -17.01 46.92 -44.48
C ILE A 148 -15.55 46.52 -44.44
N TRP A 149 -15.28 45.24 -44.64
CA TRP A 149 -13.92 44.71 -44.72
C TRP A 149 -13.57 44.28 -46.15
N THR A 150 -12.27 44.25 -46.47
CA THR A 150 -11.76 43.71 -47.74
C THR A 150 -11.49 42.23 -47.72
N ASP A 151 -11.31 41.68 -48.93
CA ASP A 151 -10.38 40.57 -49.12
C ASP A 151 -8.94 41.01 -48.80
N ALA A 152 -8.07 40.08 -48.42
CA ALA A 152 -6.66 40.40 -48.20
C ALA A 152 -5.99 40.94 -49.46
N PHE A 153 -5.16 41.97 -49.32
CA PHE A 153 -4.37 42.55 -50.41
C PHE A 153 -2.98 42.94 -49.94
N LEU A 154 -2.05 43.12 -50.89
CA LEU A 154 -0.69 43.55 -50.59
C LEU A 154 -0.69 45.07 -50.36
N SER A 155 -0.44 45.51 -49.13
CA SER A 155 -0.38 46.94 -48.81
C SER A 155 0.93 47.55 -49.31
N THR A 156 0.82 48.71 -49.96
CA THR A 156 1.95 49.51 -50.45
C THR A 156 2.72 50.18 -49.30
N VAL A 157 2.07 50.36 -48.15
CA VAL A 157 2.67 50.97 -46.95
C VAL A 157 3.30 49.91 -46.06
N GLU A 158 2.63 48.78 -45.85
CA GLU A 158 3.13 47.70 -45.00
C GLU A 158 4.17 46.81 -45.70
N GLY A 159 4.11 46.69 -47.03
CA GLY A 159 4.93 45.75 -47.80
C GLY A 159 4.54 44.28 -47.60
N GLY A 160 3.38 44.03 -46.96
CA GLY A 160 2.85 42.71 -46.62
C GLY A 160 1.34 42.61 -46.89
N PHE A 161 0.78 41.40 -46.75
CA PHE A 161 -0.66 41.23 -46.85
C PHE A 161 -1.36 41.90 -45.67
N THR A 162 -2.42 42.63 -45.97
CA THR A 162 -3.25 43.33 -45.01
C THR A 162 -4.72 43.09 -45.34
N VAL A 163 -5.58 43.24 -44.34
CA VAL A 163 -7.00 43.45 -44.55
C VAL A 163 -7.31 44.91 -44.25
N ALA A 164 -8.25 45.52 -44.96
CA ALA A 164 -8.68 46.86 -44.64
C ALA A 164 -10.16 46.89 -44.26
N ALA A 165 -10.48 47.74 -43.29
CA ALA A 165 -11.83 48.09 -42.91
C ALA A 165 -12.14 49.50 -43.39
N ALA A 166 -13.33 49.72 -43.94
CA ALA A 166 -13.79 51.01 -44.42
C ALA A 166 -15.13 51.39 -43.78
N ARG A 167 -15.26 52.66 -43.40
CA ARG A 167 -16.48 53.23 -42.83
C ARG A 167 -16.72 54.62 -43.41
N ARG A 168 -17.90 54.85 -43.97
CA ARG A 168 -18.33 56.17 -44.43
C ARG A 168 -18.97 56.97 -43.28
N SER A 169 -18.56 58.23 -43.14
CA SER A 169 -19.09 59.21 -42.19
C SER A 169 -19.00 60.62 -42.77
N GLY A 170 -20.10 61.37 -42.73
CA GLY A 170 -20.07 62.82 -42.96
C GLY A 170 -19.52 63.32 -44.30
N GLY A 171 -19.64 62.52 -45.38
CA GLY A 171 -19.10 62.84 -46.71
C GLY A 171 -17.64 62.41 -46.93
N HIS A 172 -17.08 61.62 -46.01
CA HIS A 172 -15.72 61.10 -46.07
C HIS A 172 -15.75 59.58 -45.81
N THR A 173 -14.73 58.86 -46.27
CA THR A 173 -14.54 57.44 -45.98
C THR A 173 -13.24 57.27 -45.20
N LEU A 174 -13.34 56.70 -44.00
CA LEU A 174 -12.18 56.28 -43.22
C LEU A 174 -11.85 54.84 -43.60
N ILE A 175 -10.62 54.58 -44.01
CA ILE A 175 -10.10 53.25 -44.33
C ILE A 175 -8.94 52.96 -43.39
N GLY A 176 -8.97 51.86 -42.65
CA GLY A 176 -7.84 51.37 -41.85
C GLY A 176 -7.33 50.06 -42.38
N GLU A 177 -6.02 49.93 -42.60
CA GLU A 177 -5.37 48.66 -42.94
C GLU A 177 -4.85 47.98 -41.69
N LEU A 178 -5.01 46.67 -41.59
CA LEU A 178 -4.58 45.81 -40.50
C LEU A 178 -3.65 44.73 -41.07
N ALA A 179 -2.40 44.71 -40.63
CA ALA A 179 -1.45 43.67 -40.99
C ALA A 179 -1.77 42.32 -40.33
N PHE A 180 -1.57 41.22 -41.08
CA PHE A 180 -1.80 39.86 -40.57
C PHE A 180 -0.70 39.34 -39.64
N ASP A 181 0.54 39.82 -39.78
CA ASP A 181 1.70 39.30 -39.04
C ASP A 181 1.59 39.44 -37.51
N PRO A 182 1.14 40.60 -36.95
CA PRO A 182 0.93 40.75 -35.50
C PRO A 182 -0.22 39.90 -34.96
N LEU A 183 -1.22 39.58 -35.80
CA LEU A 183 -2.39 38.78 -35.44
C LEU A 183 -1.96 37.32 -35.17
N PHE A 184 -1.07 36.79 -36.00
CA PHE A 184 -0.58 35.41 -35.89
C PHE A 184 0.63 35.24 -34.99
N GLY A 185 1.48 36.25 -34.83
CA GLY A 185 2.56 36.23 -33.83
C GLY A 185 2.05 36.04 -32.38
N ARG A 186 0.80 36.45 -32.11
CA ARG A 186 0.13 36.24 -30.81
C ARG A 186 -0.63 34.91 -30.73
N LEU A 187 -1.17 34.42 -31.84
CA LEU A 187 -1.78 33.08 -31.92
C LEU A 187 -0.73 31.96 -31.81
N SER A 188 0.49 32.20 -32.33
CA SER A 188 1.66 31.32 -32.17
C SER A 188 2.37 31.48 -30.82
N GLY A 189 1.91 32.41 -29.97
CA GLY A 189 2.30 32.53 -28.56
C GLY A 189 1.51 31.62 -27.61
N ALA A 190 0.43 30.98 -28.09
CA ALA A 190 -0.04 29.75 -27.47
C ALA A 190 1.02 28.68 -27.76
N GLU A 191 1.69 28.22 -26.72
CA GLU A 191 2.90 27.40 -26.72
C GLU A 191 3.24 26.69 -28.05
N PRO A 192 4.47 26.84 -28.58
CA PRO A 192 5.04 25.96 -29.62
C PRO A 192 5.19 24.48 -29.19
N SER A 193 4.50 24.04 -28.12
CA SER A 193 4.71 22.77 -27.43
C SER A 193 3.88 21.62 -28.01
N GLU A 194 2.77 21.87 -28.69
CA GLU A 194 2.05 20.84 -29.45
C GLU A 194 2.71 20.63 -30.82
N ASN A 195 3.70 19.72 -30.85
CA ASN A 195 4.35 19.26 -32.07
C ASN A 195 3.30 18.97 -33.17
N GLY A 196 3.47 19.68 -34.29
CA GLY A 196 2.77 19.50 -35.57
C GLY A 196 1.35 20.06 -35.71
N LEU A 197 0.83 20.78 -34.72
CA LEU A 197 -0.34 21.64 -34.95
C LEU A 197 -0.01 22.73 -35.97
N ARG A 198 -0.87 22.89 -36.98
CA ARG A 198 -0.79 23.93 -38.01
C ARG A 198 -2.12 24.66 -38.09
N ILE A 199 -2.08 25.97 -37.84
CA ILE A 199 -3.23 26.86 -37.97
C ILE A 199 -3.05 27.68 -39.25
N LEU A 200 -4.07 27.66 -40.11
CA LEU A 200 -4.12 28.42 -41.35
C LEU A 200 -5.36 29.30 -41.37
N LEU A 201 -5.17 30.54 -41.81
CA LEU A 201 -6.25 31.44 -42.17
C LEU A 201 -6.32 31.53 -43.68
N LEU A 202 -7.49 31.25 -44.22
CA LEU A 202 -7.74 31.19 -45.65
C LEU A 202 -8.83 32.19 -46.02
N ASP A 203 -8.73 32.74 -47.24
CA ASP A 203 -9.80 33.56 -47.80
C ASP A 203 -11.04 32.71 -48.16
N ARG A 204 -12.10 33.38 -48.62
CA ARG A 204 -13.33 32.73 -49.11
C ARG A 204 -13.12 31.78 -50.31
N ARG A 205 -11.98 31.86 -51.00
CA ARG A 205 -11.61 31.00 -52.14
C ARG A 205 -10.72 29.83 -51.71
N GLY A 206 -10.15 29.85 -50.50
CA GLY A 206 -9.27 28.82 -49.97
C GLY A 206 -7.78 29.15 -50.06
N ARG A 207 -7.41 30.38 -50.42
CA ARG A 207 -6.01 30.83 -50.50
C ARG A 207 -5.47 31.17 -49.12
N THR A 208 -4.22 30.78 -48.86
CA THR A 208 -3.56 31.04 -47.57
C THR A 208 -3.30 32.53 -47.37
N LEU A 209 -3.98 33.14 -46.39
CA LEU A 209 -3.77 34.51 -45.93
C LEU A 209 -2.62 34.59 -44.93
N SER A 210 -2.60 33.62 -44.01
CA SER A 210 -1.57 33.50 -42.98
C SER A 210 -1.51 32.07 -42.45
N ASP A 211 -0.35 31.68 -41.94
CA ASP A 211 -0.14 30.40 -41.29
C ASP A 211 0.73 30.56 -40.03
N SER A 212 0.48 29.68 -39.05
CA SER A 212 1.22 29.64 -37.77
C SER A 212 2.74 29.49 -37.88
N ARG A 213 3.27 29.01 -39.02
CA ARG A 213 4.71 28.76 -39.25
C ARG A 213 5.35 29.67 -40.31
N GLY A 214 4.58 30.49 -41.03
CA GLY A 214 5.07 31.38 -42.09
C GLY A 214 5.49 30.71 -43.41
N GLU A 215 5.58 29.38 -43.45
CA GLU A 215 6.14 28.62 -44.58
C GLU A 215 5.15 28.46 -45.74
N LEU A 216 3.89 28.18 -45.43
CA LEU A 216 2.86 27.89 -46.43
C LEU A 216 2.38 29.18 -47.12
N ARG A 217 2.45 30.30 -46.41
CA ARG A 217 2.22 31.63 -46.99
C ARG A 217 3.27 31.98 -48.05
N ALA A 218 4.55 31.74 -47.78
CA ALA A 218 5.63 32.01 -48.74
C ALA A 218 5.48 31.18 -50.04
N ARG A 219 4.87 30.00 -49.94
CA ARG A 219 4.61 29.09 -51.08
C ARG A 219 3.28 29.36 -51.82
N GLN A 220 2.46 30.30 -51.35
CA GLN A 220 1.12 30.59 -51.91
C GLN A 220 0.21 29.35 -52.02
N GLN A 221 0.22 28.49 -50.99
CA GLN A 221 -0.56 27.26 -51.00
C GLN A 221 -2.08 27.56 -51.08
N ASP A 222 -2.79 26.84 -51.96
CA ASP A 222 -4.24 26.98 -52.17
C ASP A 222 -4.97 25.69 -51.75
N PHE A 223 -5.87 25.81 -50.78
CA PHE A 223 -6.70 24.72 -50.26
C PHE A 223 -8.12 24.74 -50.86
N GLY A 224 -8.40 25.64 -51.80
CA GLY A 224 -9.69 25.80 -52.46
C GLY A 224 -10.15 24.61 -53.28
N GLN A 225 -9.30 23.59 -53.46
CA GLN A 225 -9.67 22.33 -54.12
C GLN A 225 -10.42 21.37 -53.19
N HIS A 226 -10.26 21.50 -51.87
CA HIS A 226 -10.89 20.60 -50.91
C HIS A 226 -12.37 20.97 -50.65
N GLU A 227 -13.24 19.95 -50.53
CA GLU A 227 -14.68 20.15 -50.36
C GLU A 227 -15.02 20.85 -49.03
N PHE A 228 -14.28 20.52 -47.95
CA PHE A 228 -14.43 21.15 -46.64
C PHE A 228 -14.07 22.63 -46.64
N ILE A 229 -13.26 23.07 -47.61
CA ILE A 229 -13.00 24.47 -47.87
C ILE A 229 -14.14 25.04 -48.70
N ARG A 230 -14.53 24.47 -49.84
CA ARG A 230 -15.60 25.03 -50.72
C ARG A 230 -16.97 25.14 -50.05
N HIS A 231 -17.32 24.19 -49.19
CA HIS A 231 -18.63 24.08 -48.55
C HIS A 231 -18.49 23.97 -47.02
N PRO A 232 -17.93 24.97 -46.33
CA PRO A 232 -17.54 24.85 -44.93
C PRO A 232 -18.74 24.59 -44.00
N ALA A 233 -19.93 25.08 -44.36
CA ALA A 233 -21.17 24.84 -43.63
C ALA A 233 -21.55 23.35 -43.50
N ARG A 234 -21.12 22.49 -44.45
CA ARG A 234 -21.36 21.04 -44.38
C ARG A 234 -20.45 20.33 -43.37
N PHE A 235 -19.28 20.92 -43.10
CA PHE A 235 -18.21 20.34 -42.28
C PHE A 235 -18.01 21.11 -40.96
N THR A 236 -18.81 22.14 -40.71
CA THR A 236 -18.76 22.92 -39.47
C THR A 236 -19.17 22.02 -38.30
N GLY A 237 -18.32 21.94 -37.28
CA GLY A 237 -18.54 21.03 -36.15
C GLY A 237 -18.17 19.57 -36.43
N GLN A 238 -17.47 19.30 -37.54
CA GLN A 238 -16.94 17.97 -37.87
C GLN A 238 -15.42 18.03 -38.06
N VAL A 239 -14.78 16.88 -37.83
CA VAL A 239 -13.37 16.65 -38.16
C VAL A 239 -13.29 16.09 -39.57
N VAL A 240 -12.30 16.56 -40.32
CA VAL A 240 -12.04 16.14 -41.70
C VAL A 240 -10.68 15.45 -41.78
N TYR A 241 -10.64 14.37 -42.55
CA TYR A 241 -9.41 13.63 -42.83
C TYR A 241 -9.03 13.88 -44.28
N PHE A 242 -7.80 14.31 -44.53
CA PHE A 242 -7.30 14.60 -45.88
C PHE A 242 -5.79 14.43 -45.98
N ASP A 243 -5.29 14.20 -47.19
CA ASP A 243 -3.86 14.15 -47.46
C ASP A 243 -3.30 15.54 -47.70
N PHE A 244 -2.16 15.85 -47.09
CA PHE A 244 -1.41 17.09 -47.30
C PHE A 244 0.09 16.81 -47.25
N GLU A 245 0.81 17.21 -48.31
CA GLU A 245 2.26 16.95 -48.45
C GLU A 245 2.64 15.46 -48.33
N GLY A 246 1.71 14.53 -48.63
CA GLY A 246 1.91 13.08 -48.52
C GLY A 246 1.73 12.51 -47.11
N GLU A 247 1.22 13.30 -46.17
CA GLU A 247 0.84 12.88 -44.82
C GLU A 247 -0.67 12.94 -44.63
N ALA A 248 -1.21 11.95 -43.91
CA ALA A 248 -2.61 11.96 -43.49
C ALA A 248 -2.81 13.00 -42.37
N MET A 249 -3.71 13.95 -42.61
CA MET A 249 -4.00 15.05 -41.71
C MET A 249 -5.40 14.92 -41.12
N LEU A 250 -5.49 15.24 -39.84
CA LEU A 250 -6.72 15.47 -39.11
C LEU A 250 -6.93 16.97 -38.99
N GLY A 251 -8.02 17.49 -39.57
CA GLY A 251 -8.32 18.91 -39.60
C GLY A 251 -9.71 19.26 -39.13
N THR A 252 -9.90 20.53 -38.77
CA THR A 252 -11.22 21.13 -38.61
C THR A 252 -11.24 22.48 -39.30
N VAL A 253 -12.39 22.80 -39.92
CA VAL A 253 -12.62 24.06 -40.60
C VAL A 253 -13.72 24.82 -39.89
N ALA A 254 -13.45 26.08 -39.58
CA ALA A 254 -14.42 26.98 -38.99
C ALA A 254 -14.40 28.31 -39.77
N THR A 255 -15.53 29.00 -39.82
CA THR A 255 -15.67 30.23 -40.61
C THR A 255 -15.74 31.44 -39.69
N VAL A 256 -14.97 32.49 -39.99
CA VAL A 256 -15.05 33.77 -39.30
C VAL A 256 -16.27 34.53 -39.83
N PRO A 257 -17.26 34.86 -38.97
CA PRO A 257 -18.40 35.69 -39.32
C PRO A 257 -17.98 37.04 -39.92
N ASP A 258 -18.84 37.63 -40.75
CA ASP A 258 -18.67 38.90 -41.49
C ASP A 258 -17.60 38.90 -42.61
N LEU A 259 -16.49 38.16 -42.44
CA LEU A 259 -15.39 38.11 -43.41
C LEU A 259 -15.46 36.92 -44.37
N ASN A 260 -16.23 35.87 -44.04
CA ASN A 260 -16.23 34.58 -44.75
C ASN A 260 -14.83 33.96 -44.90
N TRP A 261 -13.91 34.30 -43.99
CA TRP A 261 -12.60 33.66 -43.91
C TRP A 261 -12.74 32.29 -43.27
N ARG A 262 -11.84 31.38 -43.63
CA ARG A 262 -11.83 30.01 -43.13
C ARG A 262 -10.59 29.83 -42.28
N VAL A 263 -10.79 29.39 -41.05
CA VAL A 263 -9.72 28.92 -40.18
C VAL A 263 -9.65 27.41 -40.34
N LEU A 264 -8.53 26.92 -40.84
CA LEU A 264 -8.21 25.50 -40.91
C LEU A 264 -7.18 25.19 -39.83
N VAL A 265 -7.58 24.40 -38.85
CA VAL A 265 -6.68 23.86 -37.83
C VAL A 265 -6.42 22.41 -38.18
N MET A 266 -5.19 22.06 -38.52
CA MET A 266 -4.81 20.73 -38.96
C MET A 266 -3.60 20.21 -38.18
N ARG A 267 -3.54 18.90 -37.98
CA ARG A 267 -2.41 18.19 -37.38
C ARG A 267 -2.20 16.83 -38.07
N PRO A 268 -0.98 16.32 -38.14
CA PRO A 268 -0.73 14.96 -38.60
C PRO A 268 -1.51 13.92 -37.78
N GLU A 269 -2.14 12.96 -38.45
CA GLU A 269 -2.89 11.88 -37.81
C GLU A 269 -2.00 11.07 -36.87
N ALA A 270 -0.76 10.76 -37.29
CA ALA A 270 0.20 10.03 -36.48
C ALA A 270 0.51 10.72 -35.13
N GLU A 271 0.49 12.05 -35.10
CA GLU A 271 0.70 12.83 -33.89
C GLU A 271 -0.56 12.93 -33.04
N ALA A 272 -1.72 13.10 -33.67
CA ALA A 272 -3.03 13.08 -33.00
C ALA A 272 -3.23 11.77 -32.21
N TYR A 273 -2.82 10.65 -32.79
CA TYR A 273 -2.93 9.31 -32.20
C TYR A 273 -1.69 8.87 -31.41
N ARG A 274 -0.65 9.71 -31.30
CA ARG A 274 0.57 9.38 -30.55
C ARG A 274 0.29 8.96 -29.10
N PRO A 275 -0.59 9.63 -28.33
CA PRO A 275 -0.95 9.18 -26.98
C PRO A 275 -1.58 7.78 -26.97
N VAL A 276 -2.40 7.46 -27.99
CA VAL A 276 -3.04 6.14 -28.15
C VAL A 276 -1.99 5.08 -28.47
N HIS A 277 -1.04 5.37 -29.35
CA HIS A 277 0.08 4.45 -29.63
C HIS A 277 0.94 4.18 -28.40
N ILE A 278 1.26 5.21 -27.61
CA ILE A 278 2.01 5.04 -26.35
C ILE A 278 1.21 4.18 -25.36
N ALA A 279 -0.07 4.48 -25.17
CA ALA A 279 -0.95 3.68 -24.31
C ALA A 279 -1.02 2.22 -24.78
N ASN A 280 -1.09 1.97 -26.09
CA ASN A 280 -1.09 0.63 -26.65
C ASN A 280 0.25 -0.10 -26.43
N VAL A 281 1.38 0.58 -26.59
CA VAL A 281 2.71 0.00 -26.30
C VAL A 281 2.83 -0.37 -24.82
N ILE A 282 2.37 0.49 -23.91
CA ILE A 282 2.35 0.21 -22.46
C ILE A 282 1.44 -0.99 -22.17
N LEU A 283 0.24 -1.04 -22.75
CA LEU A 283 -0.70 -2.13 -22.58
C LEU A 283 -0.12 -3.47 -23.06
N VAL A 284 0.43 -3.51 -24.28
CA VAL A 284 1.08 -4.71 -24.83
C VAL A 284 2.28 -5.10 -24.00
N GLY A 285 3.14 -4.14 -23.65
CA GLY A 285 4.33 -4.38 -22.83
C GLY A 285 3.98 -4.94 -21.46
N GLY A 286 2.98 -4.37 -20.79
CA GLY A 286 2.47 -4.85 -19.51
C GLY A 286 1.88 -6.26 -19.59
N LEU A 287 1.10 -6.54 -20.65
CA LEU A 287 0.51 -7.86 -20.86
C LEU A 287 1.57 -8.93 -21.16
N VAL A 288 2.58 -8.60 -21.97
CA VAL A 288 3.74 -9.47 -22.23
C VAL A 288 4.53 -9.70 -20.94
N ALA A 289 4.79 -8.66 -20.15
CA ALA A 289 5.49 -8.79 -18.87
C ALA A 289 4.71 -9.69 -17.88
N ALA A 290 3.39 -9.52 -17.78
CA ALA A 290 2.53 -10.36 -16.94
C ALA A 290 2.58 -11.83 -17.39
N ILE A 291 2.55 -12.10 -18.70
CA ILE A 291 2.69 -13.46 -19.24
C ILE A 291 4.07 -14.05 -18.93
N LEU A 292 5.14 -13.28 -19.08
CA LEU A 292 6.50 -13.72 -18.75
C LEU A 292 6.64 -14.05 -17.26
N ILE A 293 6.07 -13.22 -16.38
CA ILE A 293 6.04 -13.47 -14.93
C ILE A 293 5.25 -14.74 -14.61
N ALA A 294 4.07 -14.92 -15.22
CA ALA A 294 3.25 -16.11 -15.04
C ALA A 294 3.97 -17.39 -15.53
N LEU A 295 4.64 -17.33 -16.69
CA LEU A 295 5.44 -18.44 -17.22
C LEU A 295 6.65 -18.76 -16.35
N LEU A 296 7.31 -17.74 -15.80
CA LEU A 296 8.41 -17.91 -14.86
C LEU A 296 7.92 -18.57 -13.56
N GLY A 297 6.82 -18.08 -12.99
CA GLY A 297 6.17 -18.65 -11.81
C GLY A 297 5.79 -20.12 -12.04
N ALA A 298 5.17 -20.43 -13.18
CA ALA A 298 4.82 -21.79 -13.58
C ALA A 298 6.08 -22.69 -13.71
N ALA A 299 7.17 -22.17 -14.28
CA ALA A 299 8.42 -22.92 -14.40
C ALA A 299 9.07 -23.19 -13.03
N VAL A 300 9.03 -22.22 -12.10
CA VAL A 300 9.51 -22.37 -10.73
C VAL A 300 8.66 -23.42 -9.99
N GLN A 301 7.34 -23.32 -10.08
CA GLN A 301 6.41 -24.25 -9.44
C GLN A 301 6.57 -25.68 -10.00
N ALA A 302 6.69 -25.83 -11.33
CA ALA A 302 6.96 -27.11 -11.97
C ALA A 302 8.31 -27.73 -11.52
N ARG A 303 9.34 -26.90 -11.33
CA ARG A 303 10.64 -27.36 -10.77
C ARG A 303 10.53 -27.75 -9.31
N TYR A 304 9.78 -26.99 -8.51
CA TYR A 304 9.54 -27.28 -7.10
C TYR A 304 8.86 -28.64 -6.92
N PHE A 305 7.70 -28.84 -7.54
CA PHE A 305 6.98 -30.12 -7.48
C PHE A 305 7.79 -31.28 -8.06
N GLY A 306 8.50 -31.04 -9.18
CA GLY A 306 9.38 -32.04 -9.76
C GLY A 306 10.54 -32.47 -8.85
N ARG A 307 11.06 -31.57 -8.01
CA ARG A 307 12.08 -31.91 -6.99
C ARG A 307 11.49 -32.73 -5.85
N GLN A 308 10.32 -32.35 -5.34
CA GLN A 308 9.66 -33.07 -4.25
C GLN A 308 9.30 -34.51 -4.64
N PHE A 309 8.74 -34.71 -5.82
CA PHE A 309 8.45 -36.06 -6.33
C PHE A 309 9.70 -36.92 -6.52
N ARG A 310 10.81 -36.34 -6.99
CA ARG A 310 12.07 -37.09 -7.11
C ARG A 310 12.64 -37.51 -5.75
N ARG A 311 12.52 -36.66 -4.72
CA ARG A 311 12.94 -37.00 -3.35
C ARG A 311 12.12 -38.15 -2.79
N LEU A 312 10.80 -38.09 -2.94
CA LEU A 312 9.91 -39.17 -2.49
C LEU A 312 10.21 -40.49 -3.22
N SER A 313 10.42 -40.43 -4.54
CA SER A 313 10.80 -41.60 -5.33
C SER A 313 12.16 -42.18 -4.91
N ALA A 314 13.13 -41.33 -4.54
CA ALA A 314 14.43 -41.78 -4.05
C ALA A 314 14.35 -42.39 -2.65
N PHE A 315 13.53 -41.82 -1.76
CA PHE A 315 13.26 -42.35 -0.43
C PHE A 315 12.62 -43.74 -0.52
N ALA A 316 11.59 -43.91 -1.34
CA ALA A 316 10.98 -45.21 -1.59
C ALA A 316 11.98 -46.24 -2.16
N GLY A 317 12.88 -45.80 -3.06
CA GLY A 317 13.95 -46.65 -3.59
C GLY A 317 14.96 -47.10 -2.53
N ALA A 318 15.37 -46.21 -1.63
CA ALA A 318 16.32 -46.53 -0.56
C ALA A 318 15.76 -47.57 0.43
N VAL A 319 14.48 -47.46 0.79
CA VAL A 319 13.78 -48.47 1.61
C VAL A 319 13.75 -49.83 0.89
N GLY A 320 13.52 -49.83 -0.43
CA GLY A 320 13.55 -51.06 -1.23
C GLY A 320 14.91 -51.76 -1.31
N GLU A 321 16.01 -51.04 -1.06
CA GLU A 321 17.39 -51.57 -1.09
C GLU A 321 17.94 -51.91 0.31
N GLY A 322 17.10 -51.91 1.35
CA GLY A 322 17.52 -52.23 2.73
C GLY A 322 18.18 -51.08 3.49
N ARG A 323 18.14 -49.85 2.96
CA ARG A 323 18.75 -48.67 3.59
C ARG A 323 17.72 -47.91 4.42
N TYR A 324 17.46 -48.41 5.63
CA TYR A 324 16.39 -47.95 6.51
C TYR A 324 16.71 -46.70 7.36
N GLU A 325 17.93 -46.17 7.29
CA GLU A 325 18.36 -45.02 8.09
C GLU A 325 18.02 -43.66 7.46
N MET A 326 17.53 -43.67 6.23
CA MET A 326 17.23 -42.43 5.51
C MET A 326 15.94 -41.82 6.08
N ALA A 327 16.02 -40.62 6.66
CA ALA A 327 14.84 -39.93 7.18
C ALA A 327 14.16 -39.11 6.08
N TRP A 328 12.82 -39.17 5.99
CA TRP A 328 12.07 -38.22 5.18
C TRP A 328 12.11 -36.83 5.82
N ASN A 329 12.52 -35.83 5.04
CA ASN A 329 12.45 -34.44 5.48
C ASN A 329 11.07 -33.87 5.10
N PRO A 330 10.27 -33.37 6.06
CA PRO A 330 8.91 -32.91 5.82
C PRO A 330 8.82 -31.92 4.65
N SER A 331 7.92 -32.22 3.71
CA SER A 331 7.52 -31.32 2.64
C SER A 331 6.43 -30.37 3.14
N ARG A 332 6.29 -29.20 2.52
CA ARG A 332 5.11 -28.33 2.74
C ARG A 332 3.81 -28.90 2.17
N VAL A 333 3.90 -29.98 1.41
CA VAL A 333 2.75 -30.64 0.77
C VAL A 333 2.33 -31.82 1.64
N THR A 334 1.14 -31.71 2.25
CA THR A 334 0.61 -32.67 3.22
C THR A 334 0.51 -34.08 2.64
N GLU A 335 0.01 -34.21 1.42
CA GLU A 335 -0.17 -35.50 0.74
C GLU A 335 1.16 -36.24 0.52
N LEU A 336 2.28 -35.50 0.36
CA LEU A 336 3.61 -36.12 0.25
C LEU A 336 4.12 -36.61 1.60
N ASN A 337 3.78 -35.93 2.69
CA ASN A 337 4.16 -36.37 4.05
C ASN A 337 3.37 -37.62 4.46
N GLU A 338 2.08 -37.70 4.11
CA GLU A 338 1.26 -38.88 4.34
C GLU A 338 1.82 -40.12 3.61
N LEU A 339 2.26 -39.94 2.37
CA LEU A 339 2.88 -41.02 1.61
C LEU A 339 4.22 -41.44 2.22
N ALA A 340 5.05 -40.48 2.64
CA ALA A 340 6.33 -40.77 3.29
C ALA A 340 6.15 -41.51 4.62
N ALA A 341 5.19 -41.09 5.46
CA ALA A 341 4.86 -41.78 6.71
C ALA A 341 4.41 -43.23 6.49
N SER A 342 3.77 -43.52 5.35
CA SER A 342 3.39 -44.88 4.97
C SER A 342 4.60 -45.75 4.62
N PHE A 343 5.61 -45.20 3.93
CA PHE A 343 6.88 -45.88 3.68
C PHE A 343 7.72 -46.09 4.95
N GLU A 344 7.72 -45.12 5.86
CA GLU A 344 8.42 -45.20 7.16
C GLU A 344 7.91 -46.39 8.00
N ARG A 345 6.57 -46.53 8.11
CA ARG A 345 5.94 -47.66 8.82
C ARG A 345 6.33 -49.01 8.23
N MET A 346 6.42 -49.10 6.90
CA MET A 346 6.86 -50.32 6.21
C MET A 346 8.33 -50.64 6.53
N SER A 347 9.21 -49.63 6.52
CA SER A 347 10.63 -49.77 6.84
C SER A 347 10.87 -50.30 8.26
N GLN A 348 10.20 -49.72 9.26
CA GLN A 348 10.34 -50.12 10.66
C GLN A 348 9.93 -51.59 10.91
N SER A 349 8.87 -52.05 10.24
CA SER A 349 8.39 -53.43 10.34
C SER A 349 9.44 -54.44 9.84
N ILE A 350 10.16 -54.12 8.77
CA ILE A 350 11.19 -55.00 8.22
C ILE A 350 12.40 -55.09 9.16
N ARG A 351 12.87 -53.95 9.70
CA ARG A 351 14.03 -53.89 10.60
C ARG A 351 13.85 -54.68 11.89
N ALA A 352 12.66 -54.63 12.49
CA ALA A 352 12.38 -55.33 13.75
C ALA A 352 12.59 -56.85 13.60
N ARG A 353 12.19 -57.44 12.47
CA ARG A 353 12.33 -58.87 12.20
C ARG A 353 13.79 -59.33 12.06
N GLU A 354 14.66 -58.50 11.48
CA GLU A 354 16.07 -58.84 11.31
C GLU A 354 16.86 -58.79 12.63
N GLN A 355 16.55 -57.81 13.48
CA GLN A 355 17.23 -57.64 14.77
C GLN A 355 16.89 -58.76 15.76
N GLU A 356 15.64 -59.23 15.75
CA GLU A 356 15.18 -60.35 16.58
C GLU A 356 15.95 -61.65 16.28
N LEU A 357 16.23 -61.90 14.99
CA LEU A 357 16.99 -63.08 14.56
C LEU A 357 18.45 -63.05 15.03
N ALA A 358 19.10 -61.88 15.00
CA ALA A 358 20.49 -61.72 15.38
C ALA A 358 20.72 -61.80 16.90
N ALA A 359 19.81 -61.21 17.70
CA ALA A 359 19.91 -61.21 19.16
C ALA A 359 19.80 -62.63 19.76
N SER A 360 18.99 -63.50 19.14
CA SER A 360 18.81 -64.88 19.58
C SER A 360 20.11 -65.70 19.53
N GLN A 361 20.95 -65.52 18.50
CA GLN A 361 22.18 -66.33 18.33
C GLN A 361 23.30 -66.00 19.34
N VAL A 362 23.41 -64.74 19.78
CA VAL A 362 24.45 -64.31 20.74
C VAL A 362 24.12 -64.78 22.16
N ALA A 363 22.86 -64.66 22.57
CA ALA A 363 22.41 -65.04 23.91
C ALA A 363 22.68 -66.52 24.25
N TYR A 364 22.59 -67.43 23.28
CA TYR A 364 22.85 -68.86 23.51
C TYR A 364 24.32 -69.18 23.83
N ARG A 365 25.30 -68.43 23.29
CA ARG A 365 26.73 -68.69 23.54
C ARG A 365 27.14 -68.18 24.93
N GLU A 366 26.67 -66.99 25.31
CA GLU A 366 26.97 -66.38 26.63
C GLU A 366 26.41 -67.20 27.80
N LEU A 367 25.24 -67.83 27.63
CA LEU A 367 24.64 -68.70 28.65
C LEU A 367 25.50 -69.93 29.00
N VAL A 368 26.22 -70.53 28.04
CA VAL A 368 27.02 -71.74 28.28
C VAL A 368 28.39 -71.43 28.88
N GLU A 369 28.99 -70.29 28.53
CA GLU A 369 30.30 -69.89 29.04
C GLU A 369 30.26 -69.27 30.45
N SER A 370 29.12 -68.67 30.83
CA SER A 370 28.92 -68.02 32.15
C SER A 370 28.47 -68.98 33.27
N THR A 371 28.11 -70.23 32.95
CA THR A 371 27.64 -71.17 33.97
C THR A 371 28.77 -71.60 34.91
N THR A 372 28.46 -71.64 36.20
CA THR A 372 29.38 -72.08 37.27
C THR A 372 29.44 -73.59 37.41
N GLU A 373 28.49 -74.31 36.79
CA GLU A 373 28.50 -75.77 36.69
C GLU A 373 29.61 -76.22 35.73
N LEU A 374 30.17 -77.38 36.00
CA LEU A 374 31.21 -77.98 35.17
C LEU A 374 30.57 -78.55 33.91
N VAL A 375 30.67 -77.89 32.75
CA VAL A 375 30.06 -78.36 31.50
C VAL A 375 31.13 -78.87 30.54
N VAL A 376 31.01 -80.13 30.13
CA VAL A 376 31.90 -80.75 29.15
C VAL A 376 31.12 -81.39 28.02
N ARG A 377 31.68 -81.39 26.82
CA ARG A 377 31.20 -82.19 25.70
C ARG A 377 32.26 -83.23 25.34
N LEU A 378 31.83 -84.46 25.11
CA LEU A 378 32.71 -85.59 24.82
C LEU A 378 32.40 -86.17 23.44
N ASP A 379 33.42 -86.71 22.77
CA ASP A 379 33.26 -87.53 21.57
C ASP A 379 32.91 -88.99 21.90
N ALA A 380 32.79 -89.81 20.87
CA ALA A 380 32.43 -91.22 21.00
C ALA A 380 33.46 -92.07 21.79
N ASP A 381 34.71 -91.58 21.93
CA ASP A 381 35.82 -92.25 22.62
C ASP A 381 36.09 -91.65 24.02
N TRP A 382 35.11 -90.94 24.60
CA TRP A 382 35.17 -90.32 25.93
C TRP A 382 36.25 -89.23 26.09
N ARG A 383 36.63 -88.59 24.98
CA ARG A 383 37.58 -87.47 24.99
C ARG A 383 36.85 -86.13 24.97
N LEU A 384 37.39 -85.15 25.68
CA LEU A 384 36.83 -83.81 25.76
C LEU A 384 36.92 -83.08 24.41
N THR A 385 35.79 -82.60 23.88
CA THR A 385 35.68 -81.77 22.66
C THR A 385 35.34 -80.31 22.95
N TYR A 386 34.90 -80.03 24.18
CA TYR A 386 34.60 -78.71 24.69
C TYR A 386 34.57 -78.80 26.21
N ALA A 387 35.13 -77.82 26.92
CA ALA A 387 35.06 -77.73 28.37
C ALA A 387 34.90 -76.27 28.76
N ASN A 388 33.83 -75.96 29.48
CA ASN A 388 33.55 -74.58 29.87
C ASN A 388 34.59 -74.07 30.91
N PRO A 389 34.67 -72.75 31.14
CA PRO A 389 35.63 -72.17 32.06
C PRO A 389 35.56 -72.70 33.50
N ALA A 390 34.41 -73.22 33.95
CA ALA A 390 34.26 -73.81 35.28
C ALA A 390 35.07 -75.11 35.45
N VAL A 391 35.09 -75.98 34.43
CA VAL A 391 35.90 -77.22 34.42
C VAL A 391 37.38 -76.89 34.47
N CYS A 392 37.80 -75.87 33.70
CA CYS A 392 39.17 -75.38 33.66
C CYS A 392 39.65 -74.87 35.04
N ARG A 393 38.79 -74.11 35.75
CA ARG A 393 39.09 -73.60 37.09
C ARG A 393 39.19 -74.69 38.15
N LEU A 394 38.26 -75.65 38.16
CA LEU A 394 38.26 -76.74 39.15
C LEU A 394 39.50 -77.63 39.00
N LEU A 395 39.90 -77.95 37.76
CA LEU A 395 41.06 -78.80 37.49
C LEU A 395 42.39 -78.07 37.55
N GLY A 396 42.39 -76.73 37.49
CA GLY A 396 43.59 -75.92 37.40
C GLY A 396 44.34 -76.13 36.07
N ALA A 397 43.63 -76.13 34.94
CA ALA A 397 44.17 -76.30 33.58
C ALA A 397 43.42 -75.42 32.57
N GLU A 398 44.06 -75.07 31.44
CA GLU A 398 43.40 -74.34 30.35
C GLU A 398 42.63 -75.30 29.41
N GLU A 399 41.59 -74.82 28.72
CA GLU A 399 40.73 -75.65 27.83
C GLU A 399 41.54 -76.35 26.73
N ALA A 400 42.59 -75.70 26.21
CA ALA A 400 43.49 -76.27 25.23
C ALA A 400 44.25 -77.50 25.75
N ASP A 401 44.54 -77.56 27.06
CA ASP A 401 45.21 -78.70 27.70
C ASP A 401 44.25 -79.86 27.99
N LEU A 402 42.95 -79.57 28.08
CA LEU A 402 41.89 -80.54 28.38
C LEU A 402 41.31 -81.18 27.12
N THR A 403 41.22 -80.42 26.02
CA THR A 403 40.62 -80.87 24.76
C THR A 403 41.41 -82.04 24.14
N GLY A 404 40.71 -83.12 23.78
CA GLY A 404 41.26 -84.36 23.24
C GLY A 404 41.73 -85.37 24.28
N ARG A 405 41.74 -85.03 25.58
CA ARG A 405 42.12 -85.95 26.68
C ARG A 405 40.90 -86.71 27.23
N PRO A 406 41.09 -87.96 27.72
CA PRO A 406 40.00 -88.73 28.33
C PRO A 406 39.65 -88.17 29.71
N LEU A 407 38.35 -88.01 29.97
CA LEU A 407 37.84 -87.42 31.22
C LEU A 407 38.21 -88.27 32.46
N GLY A 408 38.36 -89.59 32.30
CA GLY A 408 38.68 -90.53 33.39
C GLY A 408 40.01 -90.26 34.11
N ARG A 409 40.89 -89.41 33.57
CA ARG A 409 42.18 -89.06 34.20
C ARG A 409 42.04 -88.31 35.53
N TRP A 410 40.94 -87.60 35.75
CA TRP A 410 40.74 -86.75 36.94
C TRP A 410 39.69 -87.29 37.92
N LEU A 411 39.10 -88.45 37.59
CA LEU A 411 38.10 -89.10 38.43
C LEU A 411 38.80 -90.14 39.31
N CYS A 412 38.67 -90.02 40.64
CA CYS A 412 39.35 -90.90 41.61
C CYS A 412 38.46 -92.07 42.01
N PHE A 413 38.36 -93.07 41.14
CA PHE A 413 37.70 -94.34 41.47
C PHE A 413 38.74 -95.42 41.82
N ASP A 414 38.39 -96.33 42.74
CA ASP A 414 39.29 -97.42 43.20
C ASP A 414 39.43 -98.58 42.18
N ASP A 415 38.59 -98.67 41.13
CA ASP A 415 38.66 -99.62 39.98
C ASP A 415 37.89 -99.04 38.76
N GLU A 416 38.17 -99.48 37.51
CA GLU A 416 37.51 -99.08 36.25
C GLU A 416 36.08 -99.68 36.05
N SER A 417 35.51 -100.35 37.06
CA SER A 417 34.16 -100.93 37.01
C SER A 417 33.06 -99.91 36.70
N TRP A 418 33.20 -98.67 37.20
CA TRP A 418 32.22 -97.60 37.01
C TRP A 418 31.98 -97.22 35.54
N GLN A 419 32.98 -97.34 34.66
CA GLN A 419 32.83 -97.04 33.22
C GLN A 419 31.97 -98.09 32.51
N ARG A 420 32.07 -99.35 32.93
CA ARG A 420 31.27 -100.45 32.38
C ARG A 420 29.81 -100.35 32.83
N ASP A 421 29.57 -99.98 34.08
CA ASP A 421 28.23 -99.79 34.64
C ASP A 421 27.53 -98.58 33.99
N LEU A 422 28.25 -97.46 33.82
CA LEU A 422 27.75 -96.28 33.11
C LEU A 422 27.47 -96.57 31.62
N PHE A 423 28.35 -97.33 30.95
CA PHE A 423 28.19 -97.72 29.55
C PHE A 423 27.03 -98.72 29.35
N ALA A 424 26.79 -99.61 30.31
CA ALA A 424 25.67 -100.55 30.29
C ALA A 424 24.32 -99.80 30.38
N GLU A 425 24.19 -98.80 31.26
CA GLU A 425 22.98 -97.99 31.39
C GLU A 425 22.71 -97.13 30.16
N LEU A 426 23.73 -96.51 29.55
CA LEU A 426 23.58 -95.73 28.32
C LEU A 426 23.28 -96.60 27.09
N SER A 427 23.83 -97.82 27.05
CA SER A 427 23.57 -98.79 25.96
C SER A 427 22.18 -99.44 26.06
N ALA A 428 21.59 -99.44 27.26
CA ALA A 428 20.22 -99.87 27.52
C ALA A 428 19.16 -98.82 27.11
N GLY A 429 19.57 -97.65 26.62
CA GLY A 429 18.68 -96.61 26.09
C GLY A 429 18.37 -95.46 27.06
N ALA A 430 19.16 -95.27 28.12
CA ALA A 430 19.01 -94.13 29.01
C ALA A 430 19.52 -92.83 28.36
N ASP A 431 18.68 -91.79 28.34
CA ASP A 431 19.03 -90.47 27.79
C ASP A 431 19.98 -89.66 28.70
N SER A 432 20.05 -90.01 30.00
CA SER A 432 21.01 -89.44 30.95
C SER A 432 21.32 -90.34 32.15
N VAL A 433 22.53 -90.22 32.72
CA VAL A 433 22.99 -90.96 33.91
C VAL A 433 23.63 -90.03 34.94
N GLN A 434 23.34 -90.22 36.23
CA GLN A 434 23.86 -89.41 37.34
C GLN A 434 24.75 -90.20 38.27
N PHE A 435 25.85 -89.60 38.72
CA PHE A 435 26.77 -90.23 39.67
C PHE A 435 27.56 -89.18 40.45
N GLU A 436 27.89 -89.51 41.70
CA GLU A 436 28.82 -88.71 42.50
C GLU A 436 30.18 -89.36 42.52
N CYS A 437 31.24 -88.56 42.42
CA CYS A 437 32.59 -89.06 42.50
C CYS A 437 33.53 -88.03 43.13
N PRO A 438 34.55 -88.49 43.86
CA PRO A 438 35.66 -87.62 44.20
C PRO A 438 36.47 -87.34 42.93
N MET A 439 36.70 -86.05 42.68
CA MET A 439 37.52 -85.56 41.59
C MET A 439 38.75 -84.91 42.20
N GLN A 440 39.94 -85.24 41.69
CA GLN A 440 41.18 -84.65 42.17
C GLN A 440 41.68 -83.64 41.17
N ASP A 441 41.98 -82.44 41.66
CA ASP A 441 42.58 -81.39 40.84
C ASP A 441 44.07 -81.67 40.59
N ASN A 442 44.69 -80.90 39.68
CA ASN A 442 46.11 -81.06 39.35
C ASN A 442 47.07 -80.72 40.53
N THR A 443 46.55 -80.23 41.67
CA THR A 443 47.32 -79.93 42.90
C THR A 443 47.23 -81.04 43.96
N GLY A 444 46.37 -82.04 43.74
CA GLY A 444 46.16 -83.17 44.63
C GLY A 444 45.03 -83.00 45.65
N LYS A 445 44.30 -81.86 45.64
CA LYS A 445 43.15 -81.64 46.53
C LYS A 445 41.93 -82.37 46.00
N THR A 446 41.27 -83.13 46.87
CA THR A 446 40.06 -83.88 46.53
C THR A 446 38.83 -82.99 46.71
N HIS A 447 38.11 -82.81 45.62
CA HIS A 447 36.79 -82.15 45.60
C HIS A 447 35.73 -83.21 45.37
N ARG A 448 34.54 -83.02 45.92
CA ARG A 448 33.47 -84.01 45.78
C ARG A 448 32.46 -83.48 44.77
N VAL A 449 32.35 -84.16 43.62
CA VAL A 449 31.62 -83.64 42.46
C VAL A 449 30.48 -84.59 42.07
N ALA A 450 29.27 -84.03 41.95
CA ALA A 450 28.10 -84.73 41.43
C ALA A 450 27.98 -84.47 39.92
N TRP A 451 28.01 -85.50 39.08
CA TRP A 451 27.93 -85.43 37.61
C TRP A 451 26.59 -85.94 37.07
N THR A 452 26.12 -85.33 35.98
CA THR A 452 25.01 -85.80 35.13
C THR A 452 25.49 -85.84 33.68
N LEU A 453 25.40 -86.99 33.04
CA LEU A 453 25.83 -87.22 31.65
C LEU A 453 24.62 -87.42 30.75
N HIS A 454 24.62 -86.81 29.56
CA HIS A 454 23.58 -86.86 28.53
C HIS A 454 24.13 -87.38 27.20
N THR A 455 23.30 -88.04 26.39
CA THR A 455 23.66 -88.56 25.05
C THR A 455 22.89 -87.84 23.93
N GLY A 456 23.53 -87.60 22.79
CA GLY A 456 22.95 -86.91 21.62
C GLY A 456 23.58 -87.33 20.28
N ARG A 457 23.01 -86.87 19.17
CA ARG A 457 23.54 -87.08 17.80
C ARG A 457 23.77 -85.73 17.11
N ASP A 458 24.78 -85.64 16.26
CA ASP A 458 24.97 -84.47 15.39
C ASP A 458 24.22 -84.58 14.05
N ASP A 459 24.22 -83.52 13.24
CA ASP A 459 23.55 -83.44 11.92
C ASP A 459 24.01 -84.51 10.91
N SER A 460 25.12 -85.21 11.20
CA SER A 460 25.66 -86.33 10.40
C SER A 460 25.31 -87.71 10.97
N GLY A 461 24.65 -87.77 12.13
CA GLY A 461 24.16 -88.99 12.79
C GLY A 461 25.13 -89.64 13.78
N ALA A 462 26.32 -89.05 14.01
CA ALA A 462 27.34 -89.57 14.93
C ALA A 462 26.97 -89.27 16.40
N ARG A 463 27.27 -90.20 17.32
CA ARG A 463 26.97 -90.03 18.76
C ARG A 463 27.95 -89.05 19.42
N ARG A 464 27.41 -88.15 20.25
CA ARG A 464 28.16 -87.23 21.11
C ARG A 464 27.57 -87.29 22.53
N TYR A 465 28.39 -87.01 23.54
CA TYR A 465 27.93 -86.94 24.92
C TYR A 465 28.17 -85.54 25.50
N GLY A 466 27.31 -85.11 26.41
CA GLY A 466 27.48 -83.85 27.16
C GLY A 466 27.30 -84.12 28.64
N ALA A 467 28.17 -83.59 29.50
CA ALA A 467 28.07 -83.79 30.95
C ALA A 467 28.09 -82.46 31.71
N ILE A 468 27.37 -82.41 32.82
CA ILE A 468 27.28 -81.25 33.73
C ILE A 468 27.61 -81.73 35.16
N GLY A 469 28.46 -81.03 35.91
CA GLY A 469 28.84 -81.43 37.27
C GLY A 469 28.97 -80.30 38.31
N ARG A 470 28.77 -80.61 39.61
CA ARG A 470 28.69 -79.65 40.73
C ARG A 470 29.56 -80.03 41.95
N ASP A 471 30.32 -79.10 42.53
CA ASP A 471 31.09 -79.25 43.80
C ASP A 471 30.26 -78.85 45.05
N ILE A 472 30.40 -79.56 46.18
CA ILE A 472 29.49 -79.49 47.36
C ILE A 472 30.17 -79.27 48.74
N SER A 473 31.33 -78.61 48.80
CA SER A 473 32.16 -78.54 50.03
C SER A 473 31.77 -77.53 51.14
N ASP A 474 31.07 -76.41 50.86
CA ASP A 474 30.94 -75.24 51.78
C ASP A 474 29.69 -75.22 52.70
N ARG A 475 28.83 -76.25 52.70
CA ARG A 475 27.47 -76.16 53.27
C ARG A 475 27.38 -76.22 54.82
N TRP A 476 28.49 -76.40 55.55
CA TRP A 476 28.46 -76.76 56.98
C TRP A 476 28.66 -75.59 57.98
N GLU A 477 29.22 -74.45 57.58
CA GLU A 477 29.68 -73.40 58.53
C GLU A 477 28.71 -72.19 58.76
N ALA A 478 27.52 -72.14 58.16
CA ALA A 478 26.71 -70.90 58.03
C ALA A 478 25.63 -70.58 59.11
N GLY A 479 25.49 -71.34 60.21
CA GLY A 479 24.28 -71.29 61.07
C GLY A 479 24.12 -70.13 62.09
N GLU A 480 25.19 -69.65 62.73
CA GLU A 480 25.10 -68.82 63.96
C GLU A 480 24.98 -67.29 63.71
N ALA A 481 25.25 -66.83 62.48
CA ALA A 481 25.29 -65.40 62.13
C ALA A 481 23.90 -64.75 61.89
N LEU A 482 22.84 -65.54 61.79
CA LEU A 482 21.55 -65.10 61.25
C LEU A 482 20.66 -64.30 62.25
N ARG A 483 20.75 -64.56 63.56
CA ARG A 483 19.80 -64.02 64.57
C ARG A 483 19.92 -62.51 64.85
N ARG A 484 21.10 -61.93 64.66
CA ARG A 484 21.39 -60.52 65.02
C ARG A 484 21.01 -59.50 63.93
N SER A 485 20.73 -59.96 62.71
CA SER A 485 20.37 -59.12 61.56
C SER A 485 18.88 -58.70 61.57
N GLU A 486 17.99 -59.53 62.12
CA GLU A 486 16.53 -59.40 61.96
C GLU A 486 15.89 -58.23 62.73
N GLU A 487 16.37 -57.90 63.94
CA GLU A 487 15.77 -56.85 64.78
C GLU A 487 16.02 -55.42 64.25
N ARG A 488 17.14 -55.19 63.55
CA ARG A 488 17.54 -53.88 63.02
C ARG A 488 16.80 -53.51 61.74
N LEU A 489 16.43 -54.49 60.92
CA LEU A 489 15.72 -54.27 59.66
C LEU A 489 14.30 -53.72 59.89
N ARG A 490 13.59 -54.23 60.90
CA ARG A 490 12.18 -53.92 61.16
C ARG A 490 11.94 -52.45 61.53
N ALA A 491 12.77 -51.87 62.40
CA ALA A 491 12.63 -50.47 62.82
C ALA A 491 12.88 -49.45 61.69
N THR A 492 13.67 -49.82 60.68
CA THR A 492 14.01 -48.94 59.54
C THR A 492 12.83 -48.82 58.57
N LEU A 493 12.09 -49.90 58.37
CA LEU A 493 10.97 -49.94 57.42
C LEU A 493 9.72 -49.22 57.93
N ASP A 494 9.50 -49.17 59.25
CA ASP A 494 8.33 -48.51 59.87
C ASP A 494 8.42 -46.97 59.87
N ALA A 495 9.62 -46.39 59.84
CA ALA A 495 9.82 -44.94 59.85
C ALA A 495 9.65 -44.26 58.46
N ALA A 496 9.59 -45.04 57.38
CA ALA A 496 9.45 -44.53 56.01
C ALA A 496 7.98 -44.18 55.67
N THR A 497 7.64 -42.89 55.60
CA THR A 497 6.26 -42.41 55.30
C THR A 497 6.08 -41.88 53.87
N THR A 498 7.16 -41.52 53.17
CA THR A 498 7.12 -40.99 51.79
C THR A 498 7.22 -42.08 50.72
N VAL A 499 7.80 -43.22 51.08
CA VAL A 499 7.89 -44.42 50.23
C VAL A 499 6.95 -45.45 50.83
N ALA A 500 5.98 -45.87 50.04
CA ALA A 500 5.10 -46.98 50.39
C ALA A 500 5.89 -48.28 50.23
N ILE A 501 6.01 -49.06 51.29
CA ILE A 501 6.70 -50.36 51.27
C ILE A 501 5.70 -51.43 51.69
N GLN A 502 5.50 -52.42 50.82
CA GLN A 502 4.62 -53.56 51.10
C GLN A 502 5.33 -54.87 50.78
N TRP A 503 5.02 -55.89 51.57
CA TRP A 503 5.44 -57.25 51.26
C TRP A 503 4.24 -58.08 50.88
N TYR A 504 4.39 -58.98 49.92
CA TYR A 504 3.33 -59.88 49.47
C TYR A 504 3.79 -61.35 49.51
N ASP A 505 2.85 -62.28 49.65
CA ASP A 505 3.06 -63.69 49.33
C ASP A 505 2.85 -63.96 47.82
N ALA A 506 3.05 -65.21 47.40
CA ALA A 506 2.91 -65.64 46.00
C ALA A 506 1.47 -65.52 45.45
N GLN A 507 0.47 -65.41 46.32
CA GLN A 507 -0.92 -65.16 45.91
C GLN A 507 -1.26 -63.66 45.98
N GLY A 508 -0.26 -62.79 46.17
CA GLY A 508 -0.44 -61.35 46.26
C GLY A 508 -1.10 -60.88 47.56
N ARG A 509 -1.10 -61.70 48.63
CA ARG A 509 -1.61 -61.25 49.94
C ARG A 509 -0.59 -60.39 50.65
N VAL A 510 -1.04 -59.28 51.20
CA VAL A 510 -0.18 -58.36 51.93
C VAL A 510 0.30 -58.99 53.24
N LEU A 511 1.61 -59.16 53.37
CA LEU A 511 2.30 -59.66 54.56
C LEU A 511 2.89 -58.53 55.41
N TYR A 512 3.24 -57.42 54.77
CA TYR A 512 3.77 -56.24 55.43
C TYR A 512 3.22 -54.99 54.75
N TRP A 513 2.88 -53.99 55.54
CA TRP A 513 2.29 -52.75 55.06
C TRP A 513 2.76 -51.61 55.95
N ASN A 514 3.74 -50.86 55.47
CA ASN A 514 4.30 -49.75 56.24
C ASN A 514 3.33 -48.53 56.28
N PRO A 515 3.60 -47.52 57.13
CA PRO A 515 2.79 -46.30 57.18
C PRO A 515 2.71 -45.52 55.86
N GLY A 516 3.74 -45.55 55.01
CA GLY A 516 3.73 -44.93 53.68
C GLY A 516 2.69 -45.55 52.74
N SER A 517 2.53 -46.87 52.78
CA SER A 517 1.52 -47.61 52.02
C SER A 517 0.10 -47.26 52.44
N ALA A 518 -0.10 -46.99 53.74
CA ALA A 518 -1.41 -46.56 54.23
C ALA A 518 -1.79 -45.16 53.73
N LEU A 519 -0.82 -44.24 53.61
CA LEU A 519 -1.03 -42.89 53.08
C LEU A 519 -1.28 -42.88 51.57
N LEU A 520 -0.53 -43.69 50.80
CA LEU A 520 -0.63 -43.74 49.34
C LEU A 520 -1.92 -44.40 48.85
N TYR A 521 -2.23 -45.59 49.38
CA TYR A 521 -3.35 -46.40 48.88
C TYR A 521 -4.65 -46.21 49.67
N GLY A 522 -4.60 -45.61 50.87
CA GLY A 522 -5.78 -45.28 51.69
C GLY A 522 -6.33 -46.44 52.54
N TYR A 523 -5.57 -47.53 52.70
CA TYR A 523 -5.90 -48.68 53.56
C TYR A 523 -5.02 -48.72 54.80
N ARG A 524 -5.59 -48.87 55.99
CA ARG A 524 -4.80 -49.05 57.22
C ARG A 524 -4.11 -50.42 57.22
N PRO A 525 -2.97 -50.62 57.91
CA PRO A 525 -2.29 -51.92 57.95
C PRO A 525 -3.22 -53.06 58.43
N ASP A 526 -4.08 -52.80 59.41
CA ASP A 526 -5.07 -53.76 59.92
C ASP A 526 -6.16 -54.12 58.90
N GLU A 527 -6.38 -53.26 57.90
CA GLU A 527 -7.33 -53.50 56.80
C GLU A 527 -6.66 -54.13 55.57
N ALA A 528 -5.35 -53.93 55.38
CA ALA A 528 -4.60 -54.39 54.22
C ALA A 528 -3.97 -55.78 54.43
N LEU A 529 -3.45 -56.08 55.63
CA LEU A 529 -2.77 -57.34 55.92
C LEU A 529 -3.66 -58.57 55.69
N GLY A 530 -3.13 -59.58 55.02
CA GLY A 530 -3.80 -60.83 54.65
C GLY A 530 -4.79 -60.73 53.47
N ARG A 531 -5.12 -59.51 53.03
CA ARG A 531 -5.92 -59.27 51.83
C ARG A 531 -5.04 -59.35 50.58
N THR A 532 -5.60 -59.82 49.46
CA THR A 532 -4.90 -59.79 48.17
C THR A 532 -4.96 -58.38 47.59
N VAL A 533 -3.95 -58.01 46.79
CA VAL A 533 -3.98 -56.73 46.06
C VAL A 533 -5.23 -56.60 45.17
N GLU A 534 -5.73 -57.72 44.64
CA GLU A 534 -7.03 -57.81 43.95
C GLU A 534 -8.20 -57.37 44.84
N SER A 535 -8.28 -57.90 46.06
CA SER A 535 -9.35 -57.57 47.01
C SER A 535 -9.26 -56.14 47.54
N LEU A 536 -8.07 -55.53 47.47
CA LEU A 536 -7.84 -54.12 47.78
C LEU A 536 -8.16 -53.22 46.58
N GLY A 537 -8.35 -53.77 45.38
CA GLY A 537 -8.72 -53.02 44.18
C GLY A 537 -7.68 -51.97 43.76
N LEU A 538 -6.41 -52.17 44.12
CA LEU A 538 -5.35 -51.17 43.89
C LEU A 538 -4.92 -51.06 42.44
N PHE A 539 -5.21 -52.07 41.65
CA PHE A 539 -4.90 -52.13 40.24
C PHE A 539 -6.19 -52.40 39.48
N ASP A 540 -6.30 -51.89 38.27
CA ASP A 540 -7.35 -52.36 37.36
C ASP A 540 -7.07 -53.82 36.96
N ALA A 541 -8.02 -54.48 36.30
CA ALA A 541 -7.87 -55.90 35.97
C ALA A 541 -6.63 -56.20 35.13
N GLU A 542 -6.14 -55.22 34.36
CA GLU A 542 -4.99 -55.40 33.48
C GLU A 542 -3.67 -55.23 34.26
N VAL A 543 -3.55 -54.17 35.07
CA VAL A 543 -2.40 -53.93 35.95
C VAL A 543 -2.36 -54.95 37.08
N LEU A 544 -3.48 -55.44 37.56
CA LEU A 544 -3.56 -56.49 38.57
C LEU A 544 -3.08 -57.83 38.00
N CYS A 545 -3.45 -58.14 36.76
CA CYS A 545 -2.91 -59.30 36.05
C CYS A 545 -1.42 -59.11 35.77
N ALA A 546 -0.98 -57.92 35.39
CA ALA A 546 0.45 -57.61 35.21
C ALA A 546 1.22 -57.66 36.53
N PHE A 547 0.59 -57.30 37.65
CA PHE A 547 1.15 -57.35 38.99
C PHE A 547 1.18 -58.77 39.54
N HIS A 548 0.12 -59.57 39.42
CA HIS A 548 0.16 -61.00 39.73
C HIS A 548 1.17 -61.71 38.83
N ALA A 549 1.20 -61.39 37.54
CA ALA A 549 2.22 -61.89 36.63
C ALA A 549 3.63 -61.40 37.03
N MET A 550 3.77 -60.18 37.52
CA MET A 550 5.04 -59.67 38.05
C MET A 550 5.41 -60.40 39.34
N LEU A 551 4.49 -60.66 40.27
CA LEU A 551 4.74 -61.44 41.48
C LEU A 551 5.07 -62.89 41.13
N GLU A 552 4.39 -63.52 40.16
CA GLU A 552 4.70 -64.86 39.64
C GLU A 552 6.07 -64.88 38.96
N ARG A 553 6.43 -63.84 38.19
CA ARG A 553 7.77 -63.66 37.62
C ARG A 553 8.82 -63.44 38.69
N LEU A 554 8.53 -62.62 39.69
CA LEU A 554 9.43 -62.41 40.82
C LEU A 554 9.56 -63.68 41.68
N ASP A 555 8.50 -64.52 41.75
CA ASP A 555 8.47 -65.81 42.45
C ASP A 555 9.29 -66.84 41.69
N ALA A 556 9.22 -66.83 40.35
CA ALA A 556 10.00 -67.67 39.46
C ALA A 556 11.48 -67.24 39.38
N ASP A 557 11.77 -65.97 39.08
CA ASP A 557 13.08 -65.51 38.59
C ASP A 557 13.92 -64.73 39.63
N GLY A 558 13.30 -63.94 40.50
CA GLY A 558 13.96 -63.31 41.66
C GLY A 558 14.66 -61.96 41.44
N ALA A 559 14.50 -61.37 40.25
CA ALA A 559 15.09 -60.08 39.89
C ALA A 559 14.44 -58.90 40.64
N THR A 560 15.07 -57.72 40.59
CA THR A 560 14.40 -56.45 40.92
C THR A 560 13.76 -55.89 39.65
N GLU A 561 12.47 -55.61 39.68
CA GLU A 561 11.73 -54.95 38.61
C GLU A 561 11.44 -53.50 38.99
N GLY A 562 11.83 -52.55 38.13
CA GLY A 562 11.63 -51.12 38.33
C GLY A 562 12.94 -50.32 38.42
N PRO A 563 12.88 -48.99 38.65
CA PRO A 563 11.68 -48.19 38.86
C PRO A 563 10.80 -48.10 37.61
N MET A 564 9.52 -48.47 37.73
CA MET A 564 8.52 -48.42 36.66
C MET A 564 7.34 -47.55 37.05
N GLU A 565 6.80 -46.80 36.10
CA GLU A 565 5.61 -45.98 36.35
C GLU A 565 4.35 -46.81 36.18
N LEU A 566 3.54 -46.90 37.23
CA LEU A 566 2.29 -47.67 37.25
C LEU A 566 1.14 -46.80 37.71
N ALA A 567 0.00 -46.96 37.06
CA ALA A 567 -1.25 -46.38 37.50
C ALA A 567 -1.90 -47.29 38.55
N VAL A 568 -2.23 -46.73 39.70
CA VAL A 568 -2.81 -47.41 40.85
C VAL A 568 -4.09 -46.72 41.26
N ARG A 569 -5.00 -47.43 41.92
CA ARG A 569 -6.28 -46.92 42.39
C ARG A 569 -6.32 -46.95 43.91
N THR A 570 -6.68 -45.85 44.53
CA THR A 570 -6.80 -45.79 46.00
C THR A 570 -8.14 -46.37 46.45
N ARG A 571 -8.29 -46.61 47.76
CA ARG A 571 -9.59 -47.01 48.38
C ARG A 571 -10.74 -46.08 48.01
N GLY A 572 -10.48 -44.78 47.84
CA GLY A 572 -11.47 -43.78 47.47
C GLY A 572 -11.88 -43.82 45.99
N GLY A 573 -11.24 -44.68 45.19
CA GLY A 573 -11.46 -44.81 43.75
C GLY A 573 -10.63 -43.85 42.88
N GLU A 574 -9.77 -43.03 43.48
CA GLU A 574 -8.88 -42.09 42.78
C GLU A 574 -7.75 -42.84 42.07
N GLN A 575 -7.46 -42.48 40.82
CA GLN A 575 -6.28 -42.97 40.10
C GLN A 575 -5.05 -42.13 40.44
N ARG A 576 -3.92 -42.80 40.70
CA ARG A 576 -2.62 -42.21 40.97
C ARG A 576 -1.54 -42.88 40.16
N HIS A 577 -0.48 -42.16 39.84
CA HIS A 577 0.71 -42.71 39.21
C HIS A 577 1.81 -42.89 40.25
N THR A 578 2.39 -44.08 40.29
CA THR A 578 3.46 -44.42 41.21
C THR A 578 4.70 -44.84 40.45
N LEU A 579 5.87 -44.51 40.97
CA LEU A 579 7.13 -45.09 40.53
C LEU A 579 7.45 -46.26 41.46
N MET A 580 7.14 -47.47 41.00
CA MET A 580 7.27 -48.71 41.77
C MET A 580 8.57 -49.42 41.45
N THR A 581 9.24 -49.92 42.49
CA THR A 581 10.33 -50.90 42.38
C THR A 581 9.96 -52.12 43.22
N SER A 582 9.87 -53.29 42.60
CA SER A 582 9.50 -54.55 43.23
C SER A 582 10.59 -55.60 43.10
N PHE A 583 10.90 -56.31 44.17
CA PHE A 583 11.89 -57.38 44.16
C PHE A 583 11.46 -58.47 45.13
N SER A 584 11.88 -59.71 44.89
CA SER A 584 11.59 -60.78 45.84
C SER A 584 12.74 -61.02 46.82
N ILE A 585 12.38 -61.39 48.04
CA ILE A 585 13.30 -61.87 49.07
C ILE A 585 12.89 -63.29 49.48
N PRO A 586 13.85 -64.18 49.73
CA PRO A 586 13.55 -65.56 50.11
C PRO A 586 12.82 -65.63 51.47
N ALA A 587 11.75 -66.43 51.56
CA ALA A 587 11.03 -66.67 52.81
C ALA A 587 11.67 -67.83 53.62
N ARG A 588 11.56 -67.79 54.96
CA ARG A 588 12.20 -68.76 55.87
C ARG A 588 11.63 -70.19 55.81
N GLU A 589 10.39 -70.37 55.35
CA GLU A 589 9.67 -71.67 55.35
C GLU A 589 9.49 -72.26 53.93
N GLY A 590 10.14 -71.66 52.91
CA GLY A 590 9.98 -72.00 51.49
C GLY A 590 8.97 -71.09 50.79
N GLY A 591 9.28 -70.68 49.56
CA GLY A 591 8.59 -69.60 48.84
C GLY A 591 9.33 -68.26 48.94
N ARG A 592 8.79 -67.22 48.31
CA ARG A 592 9.35 -65.87 48.33
C ARG A 592 8.36 -64.87 48.91
N TYR A 593 8.89 -63.81 49.52
CA TYR A 593 8.15 -62.60 49.80
C TYR A 593 8.49 -61.56 48.75
N PHE A 594 7.51 -60.81 48.28
CA PHE A 594 7.70 -59.77 47.28
C PHE A 594 7.65 -58.42 47.94
N VAL A 595 8.74 -57.67 47.91
CA VAL A 595 8.82 -56.32 48.45
C VAL A 595 8.58 -55.35 47.30
N SER A 596 7.54 -54.53 47.41
CA SER A 596 7.31 -53.39 46.52
C SER A 596 7.56 -52.09 47.26
N MET A 597 8.21 -51.15 46.57
CA MET A 597 8.48 -49.79 47.02
C MET A 597 7.91 -48.80 46.03
N ASP A 598 6.95 -47.98 46.45
CA ASP A 598 6.22 -47.07 45.57
C ASP A 598 6.35 -45.62 46.03
N ILE A 599 6.55 -44.74 45.05
CA ILE A 599 6.57 -43.29 45.24
C ILE A 599 5.46 -42.68 44.40
N ASP A 600 4.59 -41.87 44.99
CA ASP A 600 3.57 -41.11 44.24
C ASP A 600 4.23 -40.08 43.31
N ILE A 601 3.98 -40.19 42.02
CA ILE A 601 4.46 -39.27 40.97
C ILE A 601 3.31 -38.60 40.20
N THR A 602 2.07 -38.76 40.67
CA THR A 602 0.85 -38.25 40.00
C THR A 602 0.96 -36.76 39.72
N ASP A 603 1.13 -35.94 40.77
CA ASP A 603 1.22 -34.49 40.67
C ASP A 603 2.36 -34.03 39.76
N ARG A 604 3.48 -34.75 39.78
CA ARG A 604 4.68 -34.43 38.99
C ARG A 604 4.46 -34.72 37.51
N ARG A 605 3.84 -35.85 37.18
CA ARG A 605 3.56 -36.27 35.80
C ARG A 605 2.51 -35.38 35.17
N GLU A 606 1.40 -35.15 35.88
CA GLU A 606 0.33 -34.27 35.38
C GLU A 606 0.81 -32.83 35.19
N ALA A 607 1.65 -32.31 36.09
CA ALA A 607 2.21 -30.97 35.94
C ALA A 607 3.18 -30.87 34.75
N ALA A 608 3.98 -31.90 34.50
CA ALA A 608 4.94 -31.93 33.39
C ALA A 608 4.25 -32.06 32.01
N GLU A 609 3.24 -32.91 31.89
CA GLU A 609 2.42 -33.03 30.66
C GLU A 609 1.63 -31.74 30.42
N ARG A 610 0.96 -31.20 31.45
CA ARG A 610 0.24 -29.91 31.34
C ARG A 610 1.15 -28.77 30.91
N LEU A 611 2.36 -28.67 31.47
CA LEU A 611 3.32 -27.63 31.08
C LEU A 611 3.78 -27.78 29.64
N ARG A 612 4.06 -29.02 29.19
CA ARG A 612 4.52 -29.28 27.82
C ARG A 612 3.44 -28.95 26.80
N GLU A 613 2.21 -29.41 27.03
CA GLU A 613 1.05 -29.10 26.19
C GLU A 613 0.75 -27.60 26.16
N LEU A 614 0.78 -26.92 27.32
CA LEU A 614 0.57 -25.48 27.37
C LEU A 614 1.64 -24.72 26.59
N ASN A 615 2.91 -25.12 26.71
CA ASN A 615 4.02 -24.39 26.09
C ASN A 615 4.02 -24.57 24.57
N GLU A 616 3.81 -25.81 24.07
CA GLU A 616 3.69 -26.07 22.63
C GLU A 616 2.46 -25.36 22.04
N THR A 617 1.33 -25.34 22.77
CA THR A 617 0.12 -24.61 22.36
C THR A 617 0.35 -23.10 22.38
N LEU A 618 1.03 -22.57 23.40
CA LEU A 618 1.36 -21.14 23.50
C LEU A 618 2.30 -20.70 22.39
N GLU A 619 3.35 -21.45 22.11
CA GLU A 619 4.31 -21.15 21.05
C GLU A 619 3.63 -21.17 19.67
N ALA A 620 2.81 -22.20 19.40
CA ALA A 620 2.01 -22.26 18.17
C ALA A 620 1.06 -21.06 18.05
N ARG A 621 0.36 -20.71 19.15
CA ARG A 621 -0.61 -19.62 19.18
C ARG A 621 0.03 -18.24 19.10
N VAL A 622 1.22 -18.06 19.67
CA VAL A 622 2.02 -16.83 19.55
C VAL A 622 2.55 -16.69 18.12
N ALA A 623 3.07 -17.75 17.52
CA ALA A 623 3.54 -17.73 16.13
C ALA A 623 2.40 -17.42 15.15
N GLU A 624 1.24 -18.05 15.33
CA GLU A 624 0.02 -17.77 14.56
C GLU A 624 -0.43 -16.31 14.75
N ARG A 625 -0.60 -15.86 16.00
CA ARG A 625 -0.98 -14.47 16.31
C ARG A 625 -0.01 -13.45 15.75
N THR A 626 1.29 -13.73 15.77
CA THR A 626 2.32 -12.80 15.29
C THR A 626 2.29 -12.71 13.76
N ALA A 627 2.08 -13.83 13.07
CA ALA A 627 1.90 -13.85 11.62
C ALA A 627 0.60 -13.15 11.19
N ASP A 628 -0.50 -13.37 11.91
CA ASP A 628 -1.78 -12.71 11.67
C ASP A 628 -1.71 -11.20 11.94
N LEU A 629 -1.04 -10.79 13.03
CA LEU A 629 -0.78 -9.38 13.33
C LEU A 629 0.07 -8.74 12.23
N HIS A 630 1.14 -9.39 11.77
CA HIS A 630 1.95 -8.86 10.67
C HIS A 630 1.14 -8.69 9.38
N ARG A 631 0.34 -9.69 9.02
CA ARG A 631 -0.53 -9.62 7.84
C ARG A 631 -1.57 -8.51 7.98
N SER A 632 -2.24 -8.43 9.13
CA SER A 632 -3.23 -7.39 9.40
C SER A 632 -2.60 -6.00 9.40
N ASN A 633 -1.36 -5.85 9.86
CA ASN A 633 -0.64 -4.58 9.85
C ASN A 633 -0.21 -4.17 8.42
N GLU A 634 0.20 -5.13 7.57
CA GLU A 634 0.46 -4.88 6.15
C GLU A 634 -0.83 -4.51 5.39
N GLU A 635 -1.93 -5.23 5.63
CA GLU A 635 -3.25 -4.93 5.07
C GLU A 635 -3.75 -3.56 5.52
N LEU A 636 -3.59 -3.22 6.82
CA LEU A 636 -3.96 -1.92 7.36
C LEU A 636 -3.10 -0.79 6.77
N GLY A 637 -1.80 -1.03 6.59
CA GLY A 637 -0.88 -0.09 5.93
C GLY A 637 -1.29 0.20 4.48
N ALA A 638 -1.67 -0.85 3.72
CA ALA A 638 -2.17 -0.70 2.37
C ALA A 638 -3.52 0.05 2.32
N ALA A 639 -4.45 -0.31 3.22
CA ALA A 639 -5.75 0.36 3.31
C ALA A 639 -5.63 1.84 3.73
N LEU A 640 -4.70 2.16 4.64
CA LEU A 640 -4.39 3.55 5.01
C LEU A 640 -3.83 4.35 3.84
N ALA A 641 -2.93 3.78 3.05
CA ALA A 641 -2.39 4.42 1.86
C ALA A 641 -3.48 4.68 0.80
N GLU A 642 -4.38 3.71 0.60
CA GLU A 642 -5.52 3.86 -0.31
C GLU A 642 -6.52 4.92 0.18
N LEU A 643 -6.83 4.93 1.48
CA LEU A 643 -7.69 5.93 2.11
C LEU A 643 -7.10 7.34 1.98
N GLN A 644 -5.79 7.50 2.21
CA GLN A 644 -5.09 8.78 2.04
C GLN A 644 -5.18 9.26 0.59
N ARG A 645 -4.98 8.36 -0.39
CA ARG A 645 -5.10 8.70 -1.81
C ARG A 645 -6.52 9.12 -2.18
N ALA A 646 -7.52 8.38 -1.71
CA ALA A 646 -8.92 8.69 -1.93
C ALA A 646 -9.30 10.03 -1.28
N GLN A 647 -8.78 10.34 -0.08
CA GLN A 647 -8.99 11.61 0.59
C GLN A 647 -8.34 12.77 -0.17
N GLU A 648 -7.14 12.61 -0.72
CA GLU A 648 -6.49 13.62 -1.57
C GLU A 648 -7.27 13.87 -2.87
N GLU A 649 -7.77 12.81 -3.51
CA GLU A 649 -8.62 12.91 -4.69
C GLU A 649 -9.96 13.61 -4.38
N LEU A 650 -10.61 13.28 -3.27
CA LEU A 650 -11.80 13.97 -2.76
C LEU A 650 -11.53 15.44 -2.48
N LEU A 651 -10.41 15.76 -1.82
CA LEU A 651 -10.06 17.13 -1.47
C LEU A 651 -9.70 17.95 -2.71
N ARG A 652 -9.13 17.34 -3.76
CA ARG A 652 -8.98 17.97 -5.09
C ARG A 652 -10.32 18.19 -5.77
N ALA A 653 -11.23 17.22 -5.74
CA ALA A 653 -12.56 17.35 -6.31
C ALA A 653 -13.39 18.42 -5.60
N GLU A 654 -13.32 18.49 -4.27
CA GLU A 654 -13.97 19.52 -3.45
C GLU A 654 -13.39 20.90 -3.73
N LYS A 655 -12.06 21.03 -3.87
CA LYS A 655 -11.42 22.28 -4.32
C LYS A 655 -11.91 22.72 -5.70
N MET A 656 -12.03 21.79 -6.65
CA MET A 656 -12.53 22.10 -8.00
C MET A 656 -14.02 22.47 -8.00
N ALA A 657 -14.83 21.81 -7.17
CA ALA A 657 -16.24 22.15 -6.99
C ALA A 657 -16.42 23.53 -6.32
N ALA A 658 -15.64 23.83 -5.28
CA ALA A 658 -15.62 25.13 -4.62
C ALA A 658 -15.15 26.24 -5.58
N LEU A 659 -14.10 25.99 -6.38
CA LEU A 659 -13.63 26.90 -7.42
C LEU A 659 -14.71 27.10 -8.50
N GLY A 660 -15.41 26.05 -8.91
CA GLY A 660 -16.53 26.12 -9.85
C GLY A 660 -17.69 26.98 -9.33
N ALA A 661 -18.05 26.83 -8.05
CA ALA A 661 -19.06 27.65 -7.40
C ALA A 661 -18.62 29.12 -7.27
N LEU A 662 -17.34 29.36 -6.96
CA LEU A 662 -16.74 30.71 -6.92
C LEU A 662 -16.77 31.38 -8.30
N VAL A 663 -16.36 30.68 -9.36
CA VAL A 663 -16.37 31.20 -10.74
C VAL A 663 -17.79 31.52 -11.20
N ALA A 664 -18.77 30.65 -10.90
CA ALA A 664 -20.17 30.90 -11.22
C ALA A 664 -20.74 32.11 -10.44
N GLY A 665 -20.40 32.25 -9.16
CA GLY A 665 -20.78 33.39 -8.33
C GLY A 665 -20.19 34.71 -8.83
N VAL A 666 -18.89 34.72 -9.16
CA VAL A 666 -18.21 35.90 -9.74
C VAL A 666 -18.80 36.26 -11.09
N ALA A 667 -19.10 35.29 -11.95
CA ALA A 667 -19.71 35.55 -13.25
C ALA A 667 -21.10 36.21 -13.09
N HIS A 668 -21.90 35.78 -12.11
CA HIS A 668 -23.21 36.35 -11.82
C HIS A 668 -23.11 37.77 -11.20
N GLU A 669 -22.19 37.96 -10.25
CA GLU A 669 -21.90 39.24 -9.60
C GLU A 669 -21.28 40.26 -10.56
N LEU A 670 -20.50 39.83 -11.56
CA LEU A 670 -19.95 40.69 -12.63
C LEU A 670 -20.99 41.02 -13.71
N GLY A 671 -21.85 40.07 -14.06
CA GLY A 671 -22.86 40.26 -15.10
C GLY A 671 -23.85 41.38 -14.74
N THR A 672 -24.17 41.54 -13.45
CA THR A 672 -25.12 42.53 -12.95
C THR A 672 -24.67 44.00 -13.15
N PRO A 673 -23.50 44.44 -12.66
CA PRO A 673 -23.02 45.81 -12.88
C PRO A 673 -22.74 46.10 -14.36
N LEU A 674 -22.22 45.11 -15.11
CA LEU A 674 -21.99 45.28 -16.55
C LEU A 674 -23.30 45.44 -17.33
N GLY A 675 -24.32 44.64 -17.00
CA GLY A 675 -25.66 44.76 -17.59
C GLY A 675 -26.31 46.11 -17.29
N ASN A 676 -26.23 46.59 -16.05
CA ASN A 676 -26.75 47.90 -15.66
C ASN A 676 -26.01 49.06 -16.36
N SER A 677 -24.68 48.94 -16.50
CA SER A 677 -23.87 49.91 -17.24
C SER A 677 -24.27 49.94 -18.71
N LEU A 678 -24.47 48.78 -19.33
CA LEU A 678 -24.90 48.67 -20.73
C LEU A 678 -26.31 49.25 -20.92
N MET A 679 -27.23 49.01 -19.98
CA MET A 679 -28.58 49.55 -20.03
C MET A 679 -28.56 51.08 -19.91
N ALA A 680 -27.85 51.63 -18.93
CA ALA A 680 -27.69 53.07 -18.76
C ALA A 680 -27.01 53.72 -19.98
N ALA A 681 -25.98 53.09 -20.55
CA ALA A 681 -25.32 53.56 -21.76
C ALA A 681 -26.27 53.57 -22.97
N ASN A 682 -27.10 52.54 -23.14
CA ASN A 682 -28.13 52.50 -24.19
C ASN A 682 -29.19 53.59 -23.97
N THR A 683 -29.63 53.79 -22.74
CA THR A 683 -30.60 54.85 -22.40
C THR A 683 -30.03 56.24 -22.71
N VAL A 684 -28.78 56.54 -22.32
CA VAL A 684 -28.11 57.80 -22.67
C VAL A 684 -27.98 57.96 -24.19
N ALA A 685 -27.62 56.89 -24.89
CA ALA A 685 -27.54 56.89 -26.36
C ALA A 685 -28.89 57.19 -27.02
N ASP A 686 -29.99 56.62 -26.51
CA ASP A 686 -31.33 56.84 -27.02
C ASP A 686 -31.85 58.26 -26.74
N HIS A 687 -31.61 58.80 -25.54
CA HIS A 687 -31.91 60.20 -25.22
C HIS A 687 -31.12 61.16 -26.12
N THR A 688 -29.86 60.84 -26.40
CA THR A 688 -29.02 61.63 -27.32
C THR A 688 -29.58 61.61 -28.75
N ARG A 689 -30.06 60.45 -29.22
CA ARG A 689 -30.72 60.33 -30.54
C ARG A 689 -32.06 61.08 -30.58
N ALA A 690 -32.81 61.09 -29.48
CA ALA A 690 -34.08 61.81 -29.38
C ALA A 690 -33.87 63.32 -29.41
N LEU A 691 -32.92 63.83 -28.60
CA LEU A 691 -32.54 65.24 -28.61
C LEU A 691 -32.12 65.72 -30.00
N ARG A 692 -31.33 64.92 -30.71
CA ARG A 692 -30.89 65.23 -32.08
C ARG A 692 -32.07 65.40 -33.05
N ARG A 693 -33.13 64.62 -32.90
CA ARG A 693 -34.36 64.74 -33.73
C ARG A 693 -35.16 66.00 -33.38
N GLU A 694 -35.25 66.35 -32.10
CA GLU A 694 -35.97 67.58 -31.69
C GLU A 694 -35.23 68.86 -32.05
N LEU A 695 -33.90 68.81 -32.19
CA LEU A 695 -33.09 69.95 -32.64
C LEU A 695 -33.50 70.45 -34.04
N GLU A 696 -34.03 69.58 -34.91
CA GLU A 696 -34.48 69.94 -36.26
C GLU A 696 -35.79 70.76 -36.25
N GLY A 697 -36.56 70.74 -35.15
CA GLY A 697 -37.84 71.44 -35.00
C GLY A 697 -37.83 72.66 -34.06
N GLY A 698 -36.68 72.99 -33.46
CA GLY A 698 -36.52 74.04 -32.45
C GLY A 698 -36.57 73.49 -31.02
N LEU A 699 -35.45 73.60 -30.31
CA LEU A 699 -35.26 73.00 -29.00
C LEU A 699 -35.80 73.89 -27.87
N ARG A 700 -36.62 73.33 -26.97
CA ARG A 700 -37.04 74.00 -25.73
C ARG A 700 -35.97 73.83 -24.66
N ARG A 701 -35.73 74.89 -23.88
CA ARG A 701 -34.77 74.88 -22.76
C ARG A 701 -35.06 73.77 -21.75
N SER A 702 -36.34 73.51 -21.45
CA SER A 702 -36.76 72.44 -20.55
C SER A 702 -36.36 71.05 -21.03
N THR A 703 -36.37 70.79 -22.34
CA THR A 703 -35.96 69.50 -22.92
C THR A 703 -34.44 69.33 -22.85
N LEU A 704 -33.70 70.41 -23.05
CA LEU A 704 -32.24 70.41 -22.89
C LEU A 704 -31.83 70.17 -21.43
N ASP A 705 -32.47 70.86 -20.48
CA ASP A 705 -32.21 70.69 -19.04
C ASP A 705 -32.53 69.25 -18.59
N GLN A 706 -33.63 68.66 -19.10
CA GLN A 706 -33.98 67.27 -18.83
C GLN A 706 -32.96 66.29 -19.42
N TYR A 707 -32.52 66.50 -20.67
CA TYR A 707 -31.49 65.67 -21.30
C TYR A 707 -30.16 65.71 -20.52
N LEU A 708 -29.74 66.90 -20.07
CA LEU A 708 -28.52 67.06 -19.28
C LEU A 708 -28.62 66.28 -17.96
N ALA A 709 -29.75 66.39 -17.26
CA ALA A 709 -30.00 65.65 -16.02
C ALA A 709 -30.03 64.13 -16.23
N ASP A 710 -30.70 63.65 -17.30
CA ASP A 710 -30.79 62.22 -17.61
C ASP A 710 -29.42 61.65 -18.05
N THR A 711 -28.64 62.44 -18.78
CA THR A 711 -27.30 62.08 -19.21
C THR A 711 -26.34 62.01 -18.03
N GLU A 712 -26.35 63.02 -17.15
CA GLU A 712 -25.53 63.07 -15.94
C GLU A 712 -25.84 61.89 -15.01
N SER A 713 -27.13 61.60 -14.81
CA SER A 713 -27.59 60.44 -14.04
C SER A 713 -27.15 59.12 -14.68
N GLY A 714 -27.30 58.99 -16.01
CA GLY A 714 -26.88 57.82 -16.77
C GLY A 714 -25.37 57.58 -16.72
N THR A 715 -24.55 58.61 -16.88
CA THR A 715 -23.08 58.51 -16.75
C THR A 715 -22.65 58.15 -15.35
N HIS A 716 -23.28 58.72 -14.32
CA HIS A 716 -23.00 58.38 -12.93
C HIS A 716 -23.36 56.92 -12.61
N ILE A 717 -24.44 56.38 -13.18
CA ILE A 717 -24.79 54.96 -13.05
C ILE A 717 -23.74 54.06 -13.72
N ILE A 718 -23.23 54.45 -14.88
CA ILE A 718 -22.19 53.70 -15.61
C ILE A 718 -20.89 53.69 -14.80
N GLU A 719 -20.39 54.85 -14.38
CA GLU A 719 -19.14 54.97 -13.63
C GLU A 719 -19.17 54.13 -12.35
N ARG A 720 -20.22 54.28 -11.54
CA ARG A 720 -20.37 53.54 -10.27
C ARG A 720 -20.41 52.01 -10.48
N ASN A 721 -21.06 51.54 -11.54
CA ASN A 721 -21.13 50.10 -11.81
C ASN A 721 -19.83 49.55 -12.40
N LEU A 722 -19.12 50.33 -13.22
CA LEU A 722 -17.81 49.95 -13.76
C LEU A 722 -16.72 49.93 -12.68
N GLU A 723 -16.70 50.90 -11.77
CA GLU A 723 -15.82 50.89 -10.60
C GLU A 723 -16.03 49.62 -9.77
N ARG A 724 -17.29 49.28 -9.51
CA ARG A 724 -17.64 48.06 -8.78
C ARG A 724 -17.23 46.78 -9.51
N ALA A 725 -17.39 46.72 -10.83
CA ALA A 725 -16.91 45.58 -11.61
C ALA A 725 -15.39 45.44 -11.53
N SER A 726 -14.66 46.57 -11.54
CA SER A 726 -13.20 46.60 -11.39
C SER A 726 -12.74 46.15 -10.00
N GLU A 727 -13.44 46.55 -8.94
CA GLU A 727 -13.20 46.07 -7.56
C GLU A 727 -13.41 44.56 -7.43
N LEU A 728 -14.47 44.02 -8.04
CA LEU A 728 -14.76 42.58 -8.08
C LEU A 728 -13.66 41.79 -8.81
N VAL A 729 -13.20 42.27 -9.97
CA VAL A 729 -12.10 41.64 -10.73
C VAL A 729 -10.78 41.70 -9.95
N THR A 730 -10.49 42.83 -9.30
CA THR A 730 -9.27 43.00 -8.50
C THR A 730 -9.28 42.07 -7.28
N SER A 731 -10.41 42.00 -6.58
CA SER A 731 -10.62 41.08 -5.44
C SER A 731 -10.50 39.61 -5.87
N PHE A 732 -11.06 39.25 -7.03
CA PHE A 732 -10.97 37.89 -7.57
C PHE A 732 -9.55 37.53 -8.00
N ARG A 733 -8.84 38.46 -8.66
CA ARG A 733 -7.43 38.28 -9.04
C ARG A 733 -6.55 38.03 -7.81
N GLN A 734 -6.83 38.69 -6.70
CA GLN A 734 -6.11 38.50 -5.45
C GLN A 734 -6.33 37.10 -4.85
N VAL A 735 -7.55 36.54 -4.94
CA VAL A 735 -7.84 35.15 -4.54
C VAL A 735 -7.17 34.12 -5.47
N ALA A 736 -7.00 34.45 -6.77
CA ALA A 736 -6.41 33.55 -7.77
C ALA A 736 -4.87 33.64 -7.89
N VAL A 737 -4.24 34.75 -7.45
CA VAL A 737 -2.81 35.05 -7.70
C VAL A 737 -1.92 34.94 -6.45
N ASP A 738 -2.46 34.95 -5.22
CA ASP A 738 -1.67 35.01 -3.98
C ASP A 738 -1.00 33.68 -3.52
N GLN A 739 -0.60 32.79 -4.44
CA GLN A 739 0.27 31.65 -4.10
C GLN A 739 1.78 31.94 -4.33
N SER A 740 2.17 33.03 -5.00
CA SER A 740 3.56 33.22 -5.46
C SER A 740 4.36 34.37 -4.86
N SER A 741 3.77 35.24 -4.01
CA SER A 741 4.46 36.44 -3.47
C SER A 741 4.86 36.36 -1.99
N SER A 742 4.56 35.27 -1.29
CA SER A 742 4.68 35.21 0.16
C SER A 742 6.00 34.57 0.58
N GLN A 743 7.08 35.35 0.70
CA GLN A 743 8.30 34.86 1.34
C GLN A 743 8.07 34.76 2.86
N ARG A 744 8.20 33.53 3.39
CA ARG A 744 8.28 33.30 4.84
C ARG A 744 9.57 33.93 5.36
N ARG A 745 9.48 34.72 6.42
CA ARG A 745 10.65 35.31 7.08
C ARG A 745 10.40 35.50 8.57
N ALA A 746 11.48 35.64 9.32
CA ALA A 746 11.42 36.11 10.70
C ALA A 746 11.14 37.62 10.74
N PHE A 747 10.16 38.05 11.53
CA PHE A 747 9.81 39.45 11.76
C PHE A 747 9.21 39.65 13.17
N LEU A 748 9.09 40.91 13.61
CA LEU A 748 8.43 41.28 14.86
C LEU A 748 6.98 41.72 14.58
N LEU A 749 6.03 41.24 15.39
CA LEU A 749 4.60 41.49 15.18
C LEU A 749 4.22 42.97 15.29
N ASP A 750 4.81 43.67 16.25
CA ASP A 750 4.60 45.10 16.50
C ASP A 750 5.03 45.96 15.31
N GLU A 751 6.15 45.65 14.66
CA GLU A 751 6.61 46.34 13.45
C GLU A 751 5.60 46.20 12.30
N VAL A 752 5.10 44.98 12.06
CA VAL A 752 4.13 44.71 10.98
C VAL A 752 2.79 45.39 11.27
N VAL A 753 2.30 45.30 12.51
CA VAL A 753 1.04 45.95 12.89
C VAL A 753 1.15 47.47 12.77
N GLU A 754 2.28 48.08 13.13
CA GLU A 754 2.47 49.53 12.99
C GLU A 754 2.58 49.95 11.51
N GLU A 755 3.23 49.17 10.64
CA GLU A 755 3.28 49.42 9.19
C GLU A 755 1.87 49.43 8.56
N ILE A 756 1.04 48.46 8.95
CA ILE A 756 -0.37 48.39 8.52
C ILE A 756 -1.16 49.56 9.12
N ALA A 757 -0.93 49.87 10.39
CA ALA A 757 -1.57 50.99 11.07
C ALA A 757 -1.31 52.32 10.37
N LEU A 758 -0.08 52.57 9.91
CA LEU A 758 0.28 53.77 9.15
C LEU A 758 -0.50 53.88 7.83
N THR A 759 -0.79 52.74 7.20
CA THR A 759 -1.57 52.67 5.95
C THR A 759 -3.07 52.88 6.20
N LEU A 760 -3.58 52.42 7.35
CA LEU A 760 -5.00 52.50 7.69
C LEU A 760 -5.39 53.82 8.38
N ARG A 761 -4.52 54.44 9.19
CA ARG A 761 -4.80 55.73 9.89
C ARG A 761 -5.41 56.82 8.99
N PRO A 762 -4.99 57.02 7.72
CA PRO A 762 -5.61 57.99 6.82
C PRO A 762 -7.11 57.80 6.61
N SER A 763 -7.63 56.56 6.60
CA SER A 763 -9.06 56.29 6.40
C SER A 763 -9.92 56.67 7.61
N PHE A 764 -9.31 56.93 8.77
CA PHE A 764 -9.96 57.35 10.00
C PHE A 764 -9.91 58.87 10.24
N LYS A 765 -9.03 59.62 9.53
CA LYS A 765 -8.74 61.04 9.82
C LYS A 765 -9.95 61.99 9.65
N HIS A 766 -10.92 61.62 8.83
CA HIS A 766 -12.14 62.40 8.57
C HIS A 766 -13.42 61.69 9.03
N GLN A 767 -13.28 60.67 9.88
CA GLN A 767 -14.39 59.90 10.41
C GLN A 767 -14.56 60.17 11.91
N PRO A 768 -15.76 59.99 12.47
CA PRO A 768 -16.03 60.21 13.89
C PRO A 768 -15.48 59.10 14.82
N TRP A 769 -14.94 58.01 14.27
CA TRP A 769 -14.38 56.88 15.02
C TRP A 769 -12.86 56.83 14.97
N THR A 770 -12.25 56.20 15.97
CA THR A 770 -10.79 56.17 16.20
C THR A 770 -10.17 54.80 15.95
N PHE A 771 -8.85 54.77 15.75
CA PHE A 771 -8.07 53.55 15.52
C PHE A 771 -6.91 53.45 16.52
N GLU A 772 -6.89 52.38 17.29
CA GLU A 772 -5.91 52.12 18.35
C GLU A 772 -5.13 50.83 18.10
N THR A 773 -3.86 50.82 18.48
CA THR A 773 -2.98 49.64 18.43
C THR A 773 -2.36 49.37 19.80
N GLU A 774 -2.42 48.12 20.27
CA GLU A 774 -1.80 47.67 21.52
C GLU A 774 -1.20 46.27 21.35
N VAL A 775 0.04 46.21 20.88
CA VAL A 775 0.76 44.95 20.64
C VAL A 775 1.91 44.83 21.63
N GLU A 776 2.03 43.66 22.26
CA GLU A 776 3.16 43.32 23.12
C GLU A 776 4.48 43.37 22.32
N SER A 777 5.44 44.15 22.81
CA SER A 777 6.71 44.36 22.11
C SER A 777 7.59 43.12 22.11
N GLY A 778 8.31 42.89 21.00
CA GLY A 778 9.30 41.81 20.90
C GLY A 778 8.73 40.42 20.58
N LEU A 779 7.45 40.32 20.19
CA LEU A 779 6.85 39.08 19.69
C LEU A 779 7.41 38.73 18.31
N ARG A 780 8.34 37.76 18.28
CA ARG A 780 8.98 37.29 17.05
C ARG A 780 8.22 36.13 16.41
N LEU A 781 7.94 36.26 15.11
CA LEU A 781 7.31 35.23 14.28
C LEU A 781 8.21 34.88 13.10
N ASP A 782 8.22 33.60 12.71
CA ASP A 782 8.74 33.12 11.43
C ASP A 782 7.57 32.68 10.54
N SER A 783 7.01 33.65 9.80
CA SER A 783 5.72 33.54 9.11
C SER A 783 5.67 34.43 7.86
N TYR A 784 4.48 34.74 7.35
CA TYR A 784 4.25 35.52 6.14
C TYR A 784 3.69 36.91 6.48
N PRO A 785 4.51 37.97 6.50
CA PRO A 785 4.09 39.29 6.96
C PRO A 785 3.05 39.94 6.03
N GLY A 786 3.15 39.75 4.71
CA GLY A 786 2.17 40.27 3.74
C GLY A 786 0.75 39.69 3.97
N PRO A 787 0.59 38.36 3.93
CA PRO A 787 -0.68 37.69 4.25
C PRO A 787 -1.23 38.03 5.64
N LEU A 788 -0.36 38.11 6.65
CA LEU A 788 -0.77 38.54 7.99
C LEU A 788 -1.30 39.98 7.98
N GLY A 789 -0.65 40.87 7.24
CA GLY A 789 -1.11 42.25 7.11
C GLY A 789 -2.42 42.39 6.35
N GLN A 790 -2.63 41.56 5.34
CA GLN A 790 -3.91 41.47 4.63
C GLN A 790 -5.04 40.99 5.54
N VAL A 791 -4.78 40.03 6.45
CA VAL A 791 -5.76 39.61 7.46
C VAL A 791 -6.17 40.80 8.33
N ILE A 792 -5.20 41.53 8.89
CA ILE A 792 -5.47 42.68 9.76
C ILE A 792 -6.22 43.78 9.00
N ALA A 793 -5.76 44.13 7.79
CA ALA A 793 -6.38 45.17 6.97
C ALA A 793 -7.84 44.83 6.60
N ASN A 794 -8.13 43.57 6.25
CA ASN A 794 -9.49 43.13 5.95
C ASN A 794 -10.40 43.20 7.18
N LEU A 795 -9.91 42.80 8.35
CA LEU A 795 -10.68 42.86 9.60
C LEU A 795 -10.99 44.31 10.01
N VAL A 796 -9.99 45.20 9.94
CA VAL A 796 -10.15 46.62 10.27
C VAL A 796 -11.08 47.31 9.27
N THR A 797 -10.92 47.04 7.97
CA THR A 797 -11.80 47.60 6.93
C THR A 797 -13.24 47.15 7.13
N ASN A 798 -13.47 45.87 7.43
CA ASN A 798 -14.82 45.36 7.74
C ASN A 798 -15.44 46.07 8.96
N ALA A 799 -14.65 46.36 10.01
CA ALA A 799 -15.12 47.14 11.14
C ALA A 799 -15.52 48.56 10.69
N THR A 800 -14.68 49.26 9.93
CA THR A 800 -15.02 50.62 9.45
C THR A 800 -16.27 50.67 8.59
N VAL A 801 -16.50 49.64 7.76
CA VAL A 801 -17.65 49.56 6.88
C VAL A 801 -18.91 49.22 7.69
N HIS A 802 -18.90 48.17 8.51
CA HIS A 802 -20.12 47.59 9.08
C HIS A 802 -20.41 47.95 10.54
N ALA A 803 -19.41 48.36 11.33
CA ALA A 803 -19.55 48.51 12.78
C ALA A 803 -20.25 49.81 13.19
N PHE A 804 -20.00 50.91 12.48
CA PHE A 804 -20.36 52.27 12.92
C PHE A 804 -21.51 52.94 12.13
N GLU A 805 -22.24 52.17 11.33
CA GLU A 805 -23.39 52.70 10.58
C GLU A 805 -24.44 53.31 11.52
N GLY A 806 -24.69 54.61 11.40
CA GLY A 806 -25.63 55.36 12.23
C GLY A 806 -25.10 55.77 13.62
N ARG A 807 -23.80 55.68 13.88
CA ARG A 807 -23.17 56.12 15.14
C ARG A 807 -22.39 57.42 14.99
N ALA A 808 -22.29 58.17 16.09
CA ALA A 808 -21.61 59.46 16.17
C ALA A 808 -20.15 59.35 16.67
N ASP A 809 -19.75 58.16 17.14
CA ASP A 809 -18.42 57.82 17.64
C ASP A 809 -18.20 56.30 17.58
N GLY A 810 -16.95 55.87 17.79
CA GLY A 810 -16.57 54.45 17.84
C GLY A 810 -15.06 54.25 17.87
N THR A 811 -14.61 53.04 18.17
CA THR A 811 -13.19 52.68 18.28
C THR A 811 -12.95 51.31 17.64
N VAL A 812 -11.93 51.22 16.79
CA VAL A 812 -11.37 49.95 16.32
C VAL A 812 -9.99 49.77 16.95
N LYS A 813 -9.80 48.69 17.69
CA LYS A 813 -8.56 48.37 18.39
C LYS A 813 -7.96 47.06 17.87
N VAL A 814 -6.69 47.12 17.47
CA VAL A 814 -5.89 45.93 17.14
C VAL A 814 -4.95 45.65 18.30
N SER A 815 -4.99 44.44 18.85
CA SER A 815 -4.10 44.02 19.93
C SER A 815 -3.42 42.69 19.65
N GLY A 816 -2.23 42.50 20.21
CA GLY A 816 -1.43 41.29 20.01
C GLY A 816 -0.71 40.87 21.29
N ARG A 817 -0.80 39.59 21.65
CA ARG A 817 -0.15 39.02 22.85
C ARG A 817 0.35 37.60 22.62
N ALA A 818 1.34 37.17 23.40
CA ALA A 818 1.75 35.77 23.43
C ALA A 818 0.62 34.84 23.92
N ASP A 819 0.57 33.62 23.37
CA ASP A 819 -0.28 32.52 23.85
C ASP A 819 0.60 31.29 24.10
N GLY A 820 1.25 31.29 25.27
CA GLY A 820 2.30 30.32 25.61
C GLY A 820 3.57 30.49 24.75
N ASP A 821 4.39 29.43 24.68
CA ASP A 821 5.69 29.47 24.01
C ASP A 821 5.60 29.37 22.49
N GLY A 822 4.51 28.81 21.95
CA GLY A 822 4.39 28.41 20.55
C GLY A 822 3.43 29.22 19.68
N ALA A 823 2.63 30.13 20.24
CA ALA A 823 1.58 30.84 19.49
C ALA A 823 1.45 32.32 19.90
N VAL A 824 0.75 33.08 19.06
CA VAL A 824 0.31 34.45 19.35
C VAL A 824 -1.17 34.61 19.05
N ILE A 825 -1.82 35.47 19.83
CA ILE A 825 -3.22 35.88 19.63
C ILE A 825 -3.24 37.33 19.19
N ILE A 826 -3.90 37.58 18.06
CA ILE A 826 -4.18 38.89 17.50
C ILE A 826 -5.69 39.12 17.58
N GLU A 827 -6.11 40.19 18.23
CA GLU A 827 -7.53 40.55 18.37
C GLU A 827 -7.81 41.88 17.68
N VAL A 828 -8.77 41.89 16.76
CA VAL A 828 -9.33 43.10 16.17
C VAL A 828 -10.73 43.31 16.76
N ARG A 829 -10.89 44.36 17.56
CA ARG A 829 -12.13 44.68 18.27
C ARG A 829 -12.72 46.00 17.79
N ASP A 830 -14.01 46.01 17.53
CA ASP A 830 -14.82 47.22 17.40
C ASP A 830 -15.87 47.30 18.52
N ASP A 831 -16.31 48.51 18.86
CA ASP A 831 -17.44 48.80 19.76
C ASP A 831 -18.74 49.11 18.98
N GLY A 832 -18.82 48.62 17.74
CA GLY A 832 -19.92 48.84 16.82
C GLY A 832 -21.21 48.08 17.13
N ARG A 833 -22.10 48.02 16.14
CA ARG A 833 -23.43 47.41 16.30
C ARG A 833 -23.43 45.90 16.52
N GLY A 834 -22.28 45.23 16.36
CA GLY A 834 -22.15 43.79 16.49
C GLY A 834 -22.84 42.98 15.38
N ILE A 835 -22.71 41.66 15.46
CA ILE A 835 -23.20 40.67 14.48
C ILE A 835 -24.20 39.75 15.19
N PRO A 836 -25.46 39.67 14.74
CA PRO A 836 -26.44 38.69 15.21
C PRO A 836 -25.96 37.23 15.12
N ALA A 837 -26.30 36.43 16.13
CA ALA A 837 -25.82 35.05 16.28
C ALA A 837 -26.12 34.14 15.08
N GLU A 838 -27.25 34.38 14.40
CA GLU A 838 -27.66 33.64 13.19
C GLU A 838 -26.73 33.87 11.99
N MET A 839 -26.07 35.02 11.92
CA MET A 839 -25.16 35.37 10.82
C MET A 839 -23.71 34.97 11.10
N GLN A 840 -23.31 34.87 12.37
CA GLN A 840 -21.90 34.62 12.76
C GLN A 840 -21.30 33.34 12.18
N ARG A 841 -22.12 32.34 11.81
CA ARG A 841 -21.63 31.11 11.14
C ARG A 841 -21.39 31.30 9.64
N ARG A 842 -22.10 32.23 9.02
CA ARG A 842 -22.12 32.45 7.57
C ARG A 842 -21.23 33.59 7.11
N ILE A 843 -20.75 34.44 8.02
CA ILE A 843 -19.88 35.58 7.67
C ILE A 843 -18.56 35.18 6.99
N PHE A 844 -18.14 33.92 7.13
CA PHE A 844 -16.96 33.38 6.47
C PHE A 844 -17.27 32.64 5.15
N ASP A 845 -18.55 32.47 4.81
CA ASP A 845 -18.97 31.90 3.53
C ASP A 845 -18.58 32.87 2.40
N PRO A 846 -18.10 32.38 1.24
CA PRO A 846 -17.82 33.23 0.10
C PRO A 846 -19.06 34.03 -0.34
N PHE A 847 -18.86 35.30 -0.69
CA PHE A 847 -19.90 36.26 -1.14
C PHE A 847 -20.97 36.61 -0.10
N PHE A 848 -20.83 36.17 1.16
CA PHE A 848 -21.75 36.58 2.21
C PHE A 848 -21.50 38.04 2.60
N THR A 849 -22.51 38.91 2.43
CA THR A 849 -22.45 40.31 2.85
C THR A 849 -23.83 40.83 3.21
N THR A 850 -23.90 41.70 4.22
CA THR A 850 -25.13 42.44 4.59
C THR A 850 -25.32 43.72 3.76
N ARG A 851 -24.35 44.05 2.90
CA ARG A 851 -24.37 45.19 1.97
C ARG A 851 -24.21 44.77 0.51
N MET A 852 -24.82 43.64 0.15
CA MET A 852 -24.88 43.18 -1.25
C MET A 852 -25.56 44.28 -2.07
N GLY A 853 -24.88 44.81 -3.09
CA GLY A 853 -25.42 45.93 -3.85
C GLY A 853 -24.86 47.31 -3.49
N GLN A 854 -24.15 47.46 -2.36
CA GLN A 854 -23.72 48.76 -1.81
C GLN A 854 -22.23 48.78 -1.40
N GLY A 855 -21.36 48.10 -2.15
CA GLY A 855 -19.90 48.16 -1.97
C GLY A 855 -19.28 47.08 -1.07
N GLY A 856 -20.04 46.07 -0.63
CA GLY A 856 -19.47 44.90 0.05
C GLY A 856 -19.24 43.73 -0.90
N SER A 857 -17.99 43.28 -1.09
CA SER A 857 -17.65 42.14 -1.96
C SER A 857 -18.00 40.77 -1.37
N GLY A 858 -18.20 40.68 -0.06
CA GLY A 858 -18.46 39.42 0.64
C GLY A 858 -17.30 38.41 0.62
N LEU A 859 -16.13 38.81 0.13
CA LEU A 859 -14.94 37.94 0.04
C LEU A 859 -13.94 38.17 1.18
N GLY A 860 -13.97 39.34 1.84
CA GLY A 860 -12.94 39.74 2.81
C GLY A 860 -12.76 38.77 3.99
N LEU A 861 -13.84 38.37 4.66
CA LEU A 861 -13.77 37.43 5.79
C LEU A 861 -13.46 35.99 5.34
N HIS A 862 -13.90 35.59 4.15
CA HIS A 862 -13.53 34.31 3.56
C HIS A 862 -12.01 34.24 3.30
N ILE A 863 -11.43 35.32 2.76
CA ILE A 863 -9.98 35.46 2.59
C ILE A 863 -9.26 35.36 3.94
N VAL A 864 -9.78 36.03 4.98
CA VAL A 864 -9.22 35.93 6.34
C VAL A 864 -9.21 34.48 6.83
N GLN A 865 -10.32 33.75 6.71
CA GLN A 865 -10.40 32.36 7.15
C GLN A 865 -9.42 31.46 6.39
N ASN A 866 -9.28 31.64 5.07
CA ASN A 866 -8.37 30.86 4.25
C ASN A 866 -6.90 31.16 4.55
N LEU A 867 -6.51 32.44 4.66
CA LEU A 867 -5.12 32.81 4.96
C LEU A 867 -4.72 32.32 6.34
N VAL A 868 -5.59 32.48 7.34
CA VAL A 868 -5.33 32.02 8.71
C VAL A 868 -5.22 30.50 8.77
N SER A 869 -6.16 29.76 8.17
CA SER A 869 -6.21 28.29 8.31
C SER A 869 -5.19 27.57 7.43
N ASN A 870 -5.00 28.01 6.17
CA ASN A 870 -4.23 27.27 5.18
C ASN A 870 -2.77 27.71 5.07
N LEU A 871 -2.49 29.02 5.25
CA LEU A 871 -1.14 29.57 5.05
C LEU A 871 -0.44 29.88 6.38
N LEU A 872 -1.15 30.49 7.32
CA LEU A 872 -0.60 30.87 8.62
C LEU A 872 -0.68 29.73 9.66
N GLY A 873 -1.46 28.67 9.39
CA GLY A 873 -1.58 27.50 10.28
C GLY A 873 -2.33 27.77 11.60
N GLY A 874 -3.23 28.75 11.60
CA GLY A 874 -3.96 29.22 12.77
C GLY A 874 -5.47 29.04 12.72
N THR A 875 -6.17 29.68 13.65
CA THR A 875 -7.65 29.70 13.72
C THR A 875 -8.19 31.12 13.89
N VAL A 876 -9.38 31.38 13.35
CA VAL A 876 -10.12 32.63 13.54
C VAL A 876 -11.44 32.35 14.24
N VAL A 877 -11.75 33.15 15.26
CA VAL A 877 -13.00 33.06 16.04
C VAL A 877 -13.62 34.44 16.12
N VAL A 878 -14.95 34.50 15.95
CA VAL A 878 -15.74 35.72 16.16
C VAL A 878 -16.45 35.66 17.50
N ASP A 879 -16.34 36.72 18.29
CA ASP A 879 -17.17 36.97 19.47
C ASP A 879 -17.89 38.30 19.26
N SER A 880 -19.21 38.26 19.16
CA SER A 880 -20.01 39.44 18.85
C SER A 880 -21.39 39.36 19.49
N ARG A 881 -21.89 40.52 19.94
CA ARG A 881 -23.25 40.67 20.47
C ARG A 881 -23.90 41.89 19.83
N PRO A 882 -25.18 41.83 19.42
CA PRO A 882 -25.90 43.02 18.95
C PRO A 882 -25.79 44.18 19.95
N GLY A 883 -25.35 45.35 19.48
CA GLY A 883 -25.12 46.56 20.27
C GLY A 883 -23.82 46.59 21.10
N GLY A 884 -23.08 45.49 21.20
CA GLY A 884 -21.89 45.33 22.04
C GLY A 884 -20.56 45.19 21.28
N GLY A 885 -20.54 45.49 19.99
CA GLY A 885 -19.34 45.39 19.15
C GLY A 885 -19.00 43.98 18.67
N THR A 886 -17.90 43.87 17.93
CA THR A 886 -17.35 42.60 17.44
C THR A 886 -15.88 42.46 17.81
N CYS A 887 -15.48 41.27 18.22
CA CYS A 887 -14.10 40.91 18.48
C CYS A 887 -13.73 39.72 17.61
N MET A 888 -12.83 39.94 16.64
CA MET A 888 -12.25 38.90 15.79
C MET A 888 -10.91 38.47 16.41
N ARG A 889 -10.82 37.23 16.85
CA ARG A 889 -9.64 36.64 17.47
C ARG A 889 -8.95 35.70 16.50
N VAL A 890 -7.75 36.05 16.08
CA VAL A 890 -6.87 35.25 15.21
C VAL A 890 -5.75 34.67 16.07
N ARG A 891 -5.65 33.34 16.11
CA ARG A 891 -4.59 32.62 16.84
C ARG A 891 -3.69 31.93 15.82
N ILE A 892 -2.41 32.28 15.77
CA ILE A 892 -1.44 31.71 14.83
C ILE A 892 -0.19 31.19 15.57
N PRO A 893 0.46 30.12 15.07
CA PRO A 893 1.74 29.67 15.60
C PRO A 893 2.84 30.71 15.34
N ARG A 894 3.84 30.77 16.22
CA ARG A 894 5.03 31.63 16.03
C ARG A 894 5.86 31.17 14.84
N GLU A 895 5.84 29.88 14.54
CA GLU A 895 6.43 29.30 13.33
C GLU A 895 5.32 28.80 12.41
N ALA A 896 5.16 29.45 11.27
CA ALA A 896 4.18 29.02 10.28
C ALA A 896 4.60 27.66 9.66
N PRO A 897 3.65 26.77 9.35
CA PRO A 897 3.96 25.50 8.70
C PRO A 897 4.67 25.74 7.36
N HIS A 898 5.69 24.92 7.08
CA HIS A 898 6.29 24.90 5.75
C HIS A 898 5.22 24.53 4.72
N PRO A 899 5.09 25.26 3.61
CA PRO A 899 4.26 24.81 2.51
C PRO A 899 4.85 23.47 2.08
N LYS A 900 4.07 22.38 2.12
CA LYS A 900 4.49 21.07 1.64
C LYS A 900 5.05 21.27 0.22
N ARG A 901 6.38 21.30 0.09
CA ARG A 901 7.04 21.03 -1.19
C ARG A 901 6.64 19.61 -1.54
N ASP A 902 6.15 19.41 -2.75
CA ASP A 902 6.09 18.08 -3.36
C ASP A 902 7.43 17.39 -3.09
N GLU A 903 7.44 16.38 -2.21
CA GLU A 903 8.60 15.52 -1.98
C GLU A 903 8.77 14.61 -3.20
N ALA A 904 9.27 15.19 -4.28
CA ALA A 904 10.00 14.47 -5.32
C ALA A 904 11.41 15.04 -5.35
N GLU A 905 12.39 14.14 -5.38
CA GLU A 905 13.84 14.39 -5.44
C GLU A 905 14.56 14.60 -4.11
N SER A 906 14.70 13.50 -3.34
CA SER A 906 15.94 13.25 -2.62
C SER A 906 16.92 12.51 -3.56
N PRO A 907 18.18 12.96 -3.72
CA PRO A 907 19.16 12.23 -4.51
C PRO A 907 19.61 10.95 -3.78
N PRO A 908 19.95 9.86 -4.49
CA PRO A 908 20.31 8.59 -3.87
C PRO A 908 21.61 8.74 -3.07
N GLN A 909 21.55 8.43 -1.78
CA GLN A 909 22.74 8.24 -0.95
C GLN A 909 23.50 7.01 -1.47
N ALA A 910 24.76 7.22 -1.84
CA ALA A 910 25.69 6.16 -2.21
C ALA A 910 26.01 5.29 -0.98
N MET A 911 25.74 4.00 -1.08
CA MET A 911 26.32 2.98 -0.19
C MET A 911 27.80 2.81 -0.52
N VAL A 912 28.63 2.94 0.51
CA VAL A 912 29.91 2.23 0.67
C VAL A 912 29.66 1.07 1.62
#